data_AF-A0A8J4CMI6-F1
#
_entry.id   AF-A0A8J4CMI6-F1
#
_cell.length_a   1.000
_cell.length_b   1.000
_cell.length_c   1.000
_cell.angle_alpha   90.00
_cell.angle_beta   90.00
_cell.angle_gamma   90.00
#
_symmetry.space_group_name_H-M   'P 1'
#
loop_
_entity.id
_entity.type
_entity.pdbx_description
1 polymer ?
#
loop_
_entity_poly.entity_id
_entity_poly.type
_entity_poly.pdbx_seq_one_letter_code
_entity_poly.pdbx_strand_id
1 'polypeptide(L)'
;MSRLNIFFLAYTLLLFNRQIRTVVATKRVTLRTGYVDLRQLAPVSFSQAARDAEIPAQNGTSGVGAIPIGGDAATRRLFLVSYNDSTHAAELRNALVAGGASILSYIPENTLLVAAKLYIMSRISSQLKAAAAALSSKHKISPDWEPILTATAAAAASAPDSSSTSSASAGGTSQSAAGSDSSVSTEEQQQMRWVQSSLAKLQASEFLSQLRTLRRSSEGPNSHAAAAATTAVALYGIAVELLPGLTPTQLRSISEWAAALALGLRQGSGGGGDGQASDSDPDLCRPVVESELVTAGVSDLVSVYVCEQDIIFSVNWLADRDVVKWVTPLTAPRTADAVADILLQSGKLSLDQYYDVTAFDPSVNWPYWSAGLQGQGEVIGMADTGLDLNHCAFSDIRYTGIYEAALQNNATATVFGIASFVQIPGHRKVAQYAKLGIAGDVTDNHGHGTLVAGSLAGAMLSEPEDPDNSIIIQIDATGAAPRARLSIVDAQGGDGGSGATLWVPYDAYGLYLPLHLKAGASISSDSWGNAFSTGYESQSKSYDKFLWENPNFISLVSAGNDGTKSLLSCTISSPAIAKNVVAVGAGYRIPPGFGNRSQYAVRGLRRDGTVLYRPIFPMESFVVNSLATIASSRKEGVIPIVIARPIDACSPLLNPPSALSGALVLAVTGHCSIKDQAVKVEESGAAALMIIADSTDSFTTPYLDNSQNTIKRIAVSMIQRDVGLTLVMFVYEGGILNFTRREVPVESTSIVEYSSWGPTPDGRLKPDIIAPGVSITSTDTTTRYPWDTCITRQYDGTSASTPLAAGNVAIIRQYLRTGFYPTGAPTDPGSAPFTPSGMLLKAIVIAGAQSLEGGWAFNGGVRMGPAPDGYQGWGRPNLATTLPLRGATDPRVRLQVADRGAFTASGQYVTLSGLTTTGTGPVTVVLAYYDYPAEPNALTALVNDLDLEVFVDDVAYLGNNAENAGTERHPHFRRARY
;
A
#
# COMPACT_ATOMS: atom_id res chain seq x y z
N MET A 1 23.28 -24.52 29.91
CA MET A 1 22.29 -23.41 29.89
C MET A 1 22.05 -22.99 28.45
N SER A 2 21.59 -23.95 27.66
CA SER A 2 21.32 -23.90 26.24
C SER A 2 19.97 -24.61 26.07
N ARG A 3 19.12 -24.10 25.16
CA ARG A 3 17.74 -24.55 24.85
C ARG A 3 16.59 -23.81 25.56
N LEU A 4 16.46 -22.49 25.38
CA LEU A 4 15.15 -21.83 25.62
C LEU A 4 14.79 -20.68 24.63
N ASN A 5 15.57 -20.42 23.58
CA ASN A 5 15.36 -19.31 22.63
C ASN A 5 14.80 -19.71 21.24
N ILE A 6 14.29 -20.93 21.07
CA ILE A 6 13.80 -21.43 19.76
C ILE A 6 12.26 -21.28 19.62
N PHE A 7 11.51 -21.09 20.71
CA PHE A 7 10.04 -20.99 20.65
C PHE A 7 9.51 -19.59 20.28
N PHE A 8 10.29 -18.53 20.49
CA PHE A 8 9.86 -17.15 20.21
C PHE A 8 9.98 -16.77 18.72
N LEU A 9 10.91 -17.40 17.99
CA LEU A 9 11.10 -17.17 16.55
C LEU A 9 10.02 -17.87 15.70
N ALA A 10 9.52 -19.03 16.14
CA ALA A 10 8.47 -19.78 15.44
C ALA A 10 7.09 -19.10 15.52
N TYR A 11 6.78 -18.38 16.61
CA TYR A 11 5.48 -17.75 16.81
C TYR A 11 5.33 -16.41 16.10
N THR A 12 6.44 -15.68 15.93
CA THR A 12 6.49 -14.39 15.22
C THR A 12 6.37 -14.57 13.70
N LEU A 13 6.89 -15.69 13.16
CA LEU A 13 6.68 -16.12 11.76
C LEU A 13 5.25 -16.63 11.48
N LEU A 14 4.52 -17.11 12.49
CA LEU A 14 3.13 -17.58 12.36
C LEU A 14 2.09 -16.46 12.27
N LEU A 15 2.41 -15.26 12.78
CA LEU A 15 1.49 -14.11 12.78
C LEU A 15 1.67 -13.16 11.60
N PHE A 16 2.92 -13.00 11.12
CA PHE A 16 3.18 -12.24 9.89
C PHE A 16 2.55 -12.90 8.65
N ASN A 17 2.43 -14.23 8.65
CA ASN A 17 1.82 -14.98 7.54
C ASN A 17 0.27 -15.05 7.58
N ARG A 18 -0.38 -14.72 8.71
CA ARG A 18 -1.87 -14.71 8.78
C ARG A 18 -2.49 -13.44 8.20
N GLN A 19 -1.77 -12.32 8.11
CA GLN A 19 -2.26 -11.12 7.43
C GLN A 19 -2.12 -11.17 5.89
N ILE A 20 -1.29 -12.05 5.34
CA ILE A 20 -1.29 -12.36 3.91
C ILE A 20 -2.58 -13.10 3.50
N ARG A 21 -3.24 -13.83 4.42
CA ARG A 21 -4.51 -14.51 4.16
C ARG A 21 -5.71 -13.59 3.92
N THR A 22 -5.58 -12.27 4.04
CA THR A 22 -6.68 -11.33 3.74
C THR A 22 -6.35 -10.28 2.69
N VAL A 23 -5.16 -10.34 2.07
CA VAL A 23 -4.85 -9.53 0.87
C VAL A 23 -4.74 -10.39 -0.40
N VAL A 24 -4.65 -11.72 -0.29
CA VAL A 24 -4.80 -12.63 -1.45
C VAL A 24 -6.22 -13.23 -1.56
N ALA A 25 -7.07 -13.09 -0.54
CA ALA A 25 -8.43 -13.67 -0.53
C ALA A 25 -9.57 -12.65 -0.47
N THR A 26 -9.48 -11.54 -1.23
CA THR A 26 -10.68 -10.77 -1.62
C THR A 26 -10.56 -10.05 -2.96
N LYS A 27 -9.88 -10.64 -3.96
CA LYS A 27 -10.51 -10.66 -5.29
C LYS A 27 -11.45 -11.86 -5.25
N ARG A 28 -12.75 -11.64 -5.00
CA ARG A 28 -13.73 -12.59 -5.53
C ARG A 28 -13.51 -12.55 -7.04
N VAL A 29 -12.79 -13.55 -7.54
CA VAL A 29 -12.71 -13.85 -8.97
C VAL A 29 -14.16 -13.98 -9.41
N THR A 30 -14.67 -12.95 -10.07
CA THR A 30 -15.87 -13.06 -10.88
C THR A 30 -15.50 -14.13 -11.91
N LEU A 31 -16.04 -15.34 -11.77
CA LEU A 31 -15.89 -16.37 -12.79
C LEU A 31 -16.54 -15.83 -14.07
N ARG A 32 -15.75 -15.23 -14.95
CA ARG A 32 -16.08 -15.25 -16.37
C ARG A 32 -15.75 -16.64 -16.85
N THR A 33 -16.71 -17.55 -16.71
CA THR A 33 -16.63 -18.87 -17.34
C THR A 33 -16.56 -18.66 -18.85
N GLY A 34 -15.39 -18.89 -19.44
CA GLY A 34 -15.29 -19.30 -20.83
C GLY A 34 -16.07 -20.62 -20.98
N TYR A 35 -17.22 -20.52 -21.63
CA TYR A 35 -18.08 -21.59 -22.17
C TYR A 35 -17.84 -23.04 -21.69
N VAL A 36 -18.41 -23.39 -20.53
CA VAL A 36 -19.20 -24.63 -20.41
C VAL A 36 -20.53 -24.24 -19.79
N ASP A 37 -21.55 -24.08 -20.64
CA ASP A 37 -22.92 -23.89 -20.18
C ASP A 37 -23.40 -25.18 -19.50
N LEU A 38 -23.35 -25.21 -18.16
CA LEU A 38 -23.83 -26.35 -17.36
C LEU A 38 -25.32 -26.63 -17.57
N ARG A 39 -26.09 -25.70 -18.17
CA ARG A 39 -27.50 -25.89 -18.56
C ARG A 39 -27.66 -26.74 -19.83
N GLN A 40 -26.58 -26.97 -20.58
CA GLN A 40 -26.56 -27.84 -21.76
C GLN A 40 -26.16 -29.30 -21.45
N LEU A 41 -25.81 -29.60 -20.20
CA LEU A 41 -25.55 -30.98 -19.78
C LEU A 41 -26.88 -31.71 -19.55
N ALA A 42 -27.11 -32.77 -20.32
CA ALA A 42 -28.25 -33.67 -20.10
C ALA A 42 -28.23 -34.24 -18.66
N PRO A 43 -29.40 -34.55 -18.06
CA PRO A 43 -29.46 -35.27 -16.79
C PRO A 43 -28.62 -36.54 -16.89
N VAL A 44 -27.75 -36.78 -15.90
CA VAL A 44 -26.91 -37.98 -15.87
C VAL A 44 -27.80 -39.22 -15.88
N SER A 45 -27.77 -40.01 -16.95
CA SER A 45 -28.44 -41.30 -16.98
C SER A 45 -27.62 -42.29 -16.15
N PHE A 46 -28.11 -42.61 -14.96
CA PHE A 46 -27.53 -43.66 -14.13
C PHE A 46 -28.05 -45.02 -14.60
N SER A 47 -27.13 -45.96 -14.86
CA SER A 47 -27.50 -47.33 -15.23
C SER A 47 -28.36 -47.97 -14.14
N GLN A 48 -29.28 -48.84 -14.58
CA GLN A 48 -30.32 -49.45 -13.73
C GLN A 48 -29.74 -50.27 -12.57
N ALA A 49 -28.51 -50.79 -12.72
CA ALA A 49 -27.79 -51.54 -11.69
C ALA A 49 -27.45 -50.73 -10.42
N ALA A 50 -27.48 -49.39 -10.45
CA ALA A 50 -27.20 -48.55 -9.28
C ALA A 50 -28.45 -48.23 -8.44
N ARG A 51 -29.66 -48.56 -8.91
CA ARG A 51 -30.93 -48.25 -8.21
C ARG A 51 -31.35 -49.33 -7.22
N ASP A 52 -30.82 -50.54 -7.34
CA ASP A 52 -31.36 -51.73 -6.67
C ASP A 52 -30.52 -52.24 -5.47
N ALA A 53 -29.63 -51.43 -4.89
CA ALA A 53 -28.94 -51.79 -3.65
C ALA A 53 -29.69 -51.18 -2.42
N GLU A 54 -30.36 -52.04 -1.66
CA GLU A 54 -31.33 -51.77 -0.59
C GLU A 54 -30.89 -50.95 0.64
N ILE A 55 -31.92 -50.44 1.34
CA ILE A 55 -32.01 -49.51 2.48
C ILE A 55 -31.89 -50.26 3.83
N PRO A 56 -31.53 -49.59 4.96
CA PRO A 56 -32.55 -49.44 6.01
C PRO A 56 -32.59 -48.05 6.69
N ALA A 57 -33.79 -47.66 7.11
CA ALA A 57 -34.08 -46.46 7.88
C ALA A 57 -33.60 -46.56 9.34
N GLN A 58 -33.11 -45.45 9.92
CA GLN A 58 -33.19 -45.21 11.37
C GLN A 58 -33.39 -43.73 11.71
N ASN A 59 -34.33 -43.51 12.65
CA ASN A 59 -34.61 -42.29 13.39
C ASN A 59 -33.50 -42.00 14.41
N GLY A 60 -33.19 -40.72 14.67
CA GLY A 60 -32.40 -40.33 15.85
C GLY A 60 -31.79 -38.94 15.76
N THR A 61 -31.97 -38.18 16.83
CA THR A 61 -31.69 -36.74 17.04
C THR A 61 -30.21 -36.32 17.07
N SER A 62 -30.00 -35.00 16.92
CA SER A 62 -28.94 -34.13 17.49
C SER A 62 -27.63 -33.91 16.72
N GLY A 63 -27.25 -32.62 16.62
CA GLY A 63 -25.87 -32.16 16.39
C GLY A 63 -25.50 -31.80 14.95
N VAL A 64 -25.59 -30.51 14.58
CA VAL A 64 -24.91 -29.98 13.38
C VAL A 64 -23.42 -29.80 13.73
N GLY A 65 -22.69 -30.92 13.70
CA GLY A 65 -21.24 -30.96 13.68
C GLY A 65 -20.76 -31.32 12.28
N ALA A 66 -19.82 -30.57 11.73
CA ALA A 66 -19.17 -30.89 10.46
C ALA A 66 -18.52 -32.29 10.56
N ILE A 67 -19.02 -33.24 9.78
CA ILE A 67 -18.44 -34.59 9.68
C ILE A 67 -17.12 -34.48 8.92
N PRO A 68 -15.97 -34.94 9.46
CA PRO A 68 -14.71 -34.96 8.75
C PRO A 68 -14.79 -35.83 7.49
N ILE A 69 -14.18 -35.38 6.39
CA ILE A 69 -14.10 -36.14 5.12
C ILE A 69 -13.37 -37.49 5.31
N GLY A 70 -12.68 -37.71 6.44
CA GLY A 70 -11.91 -38.92 6.72
C GLY A 70 -12.64 -40.12 7.32
N GLY A 71 -13.95 -40.07 7.59
CA GLY A 71 -14.65 -41.16 8.30
C GLY A 71 -15.27 -42.26 7.42
N ASP A 72 -15.66 -41.95 6.18
CA ASP A 72 -16.37 -42.87 5.27
C ASP A 72 -16.03 -42.56 3.79
N ALA A 73 -14.75 -42.23 3.54
CA ALA A 73 -14.24 -41.61 2.31
C ALA A 73 -14.35 -42.49 1.05
N ALA A 74 -14.46 -43.81 1.18
CA ALA A 74 -14.45 -44.73 0.04
C ALA A 74 -15.71 -44.65 -0.85
N THR A 75 -16.80 -44.01 -0.40
CA THR A 75 -18.09 -44.00 -1.12
C THR A 75 -18.63 -42.61 -1.48
N ARG A 76 -18.00 -41.53 -1.00
CA ARG A 76 -18.42 -40.15 -1.29
C ARG A 76 -17.57 -39.56 -2.42
N ARG A 77 -18.22 -38.98 -3.43
CA ARG A 77 -17.58 -38.29 -4.56
C ARG A 77 -17.87 -36.79 -4.50
N LEU A 78 -17.03 -36.01 -5.17
CA LEU A 78 -17.20 -34.56 -5.32
C LEU A 78 -18.06 -34.24 -6.54
N PHE A 79 -19.06 -33.39 -6.34
CA PHE A 79 -19.99 -32.93 -7.36
C PHE A 79 -20.08 -31.41 -7.35
N LEU A 80 -20.18 -30.82 -8.54
CA LEU A 80 -20.66 -29.46 -8.75
C LEU A 80 -22.18 -29.52 -8.94
N VAL A 81 -22.92 -28.72 -8.18
CA VAL A 81 -24.38 -28.71 -8.20
C VAL A 81 -24.87 -27.29 -8.38
N SER A 82 -25.52 -27.01 -9.49
CA SER A 82 -26.02 -25.68 -9.80
C SER A 82 -27.50 -25.50 -9.44
N TYR A 83 -27.87 -24.26 -9.13
CA TYR A 83 -29.24 -23.80 -8.87
C TYR A 83 -29.54 -22.57 -9.76
N ASN A 84 -30.81 -22.14 -9.80
CA ASN A 84 -31.23 -21.06 -10.70
C ASN A 84 -31.65 -19.78 -9.96
N ASP A 85 -31.98 -19.87 -8.67
CA ASP A 85 -32.37 -18.75 -7.82
C ASP A 85 -32.15 -19.07 -6.32
N SER A 86 -32.28 -18.05 -5.46
CA SER A 86 -32.03 -18.15 -4.02
C SER A 86 -32.99 -19.05 -3.24
N THR A 87 -34.21 -19.25 -3.75
CA THR A 87 -35.25 -20.08 -3.13
C THR A 87 -34.97 -21.55 -3.41
N HIS A 88 -34.71 -21.89 -4.68
CA HIS A 88 -34.18 -23.20 -5.07
C HIS A 88 -32.85 -23.52 -4.39
N ALA A 89 -32.00 -22.52 -4.16
CA ALA A 89 -30.76 -22.70 -3.41
C ALA A 89 -31.02 -23.18 -1.97
N ALA A 90 -32.03 -22.62 -1.29
CA ALA A 90 -32.38 -23.00 0.07
C ALA A 90 -32.95 -24.42 0.13
N GLU A 91 -33.84 -24.77 -0.79
CA GLU A 91 -34.39 -26.13 -0.91
C GLU A 91 -33.32 -27.17 -1.23
N LEU A 92 -32.44 -26.86 -2.19
CA LEU A 92 -31.31 -27.70 -2.57
C LEU A 92 -30.35 -27.92 -1.40
N ARG A 93 -29.98 -26.87 -0.68
CA ARG A 93 -29.11 -26.98 0.50
C ARG A 93 -29.75 -27.86 1.57
N ASN A 94 -31.03 -27.65 1.87
CA ASN A 94 -31.74 -28.42 2.88
C ASN A 94 -31.83 -29.91 2.50
N ALA A 95 -32.11 -30.22 1.22
CA ALA A 95 -32.16 -31.58 0.72
C ALA A 95 -30.78 -32.28 0.73
N LEU A 96 -29.71 -31.55 0.37
CA LEU A 96 -28.34 -32.03 0.43
C LEU A 96 -27.93 -32.38 1.87
N VAL A 97 -28.17 -31.46 2.80
CA VAL A 97 -27.84 -31.65 4.22
C VAL A 97 -28.67 -32.78 4.82
N ALA A 98 -29.99 -32.83 4.57
CA ALA A 98 -30.86 -33.91 5.03
C ALA A 98 -30.51 -35.27 4.43
N GLY A 99 -29.95 -35.30 3.22
CA GLY A 99 -29.41 -36.49 2.56
C GLY A 99 -28.03 -36.93 3.05
N GLY A 100 -27.43 -36.21 4.00
CA GLY A 100 -26.10 -36.52 4.52
C GLY A 100 -24.93 -36.10 3.62
N ALA A 101 -25.18 -35.22 2.62
CA ALA A 101 -24.13 -34.61 1.81
C ALA A 101 -23.44 -33.46 2.56
N SER A 102 -22.14 -33.29 2.30
CA SER A 102 -21.34 -32.19 2.88
C SER A 102 -21.11 -31.12 1.82
N ILE A 103 -21.58 -29.89 2.07
CA ILE A 103 -21.29 -28.74 1.21
C ILE A 103 -19.89 -28.24 1.57
N LEU A 104 -18.94 -28.36 0.64
CA LEU A 104 -17.53 -28.06 0.90
C LEU A 104 -17.17 -26.61 0.56
N SER A 105 -17.78 -26.05 -0.48
CA SER A 105 -17.52 -24.68 -0.92
C SER A 105 -18.67 -24.15 -1.77
N TYR A 106 -18.83 -22.84 -1.78
CA TYR A 106 -19.64 -22.12 -2.77
C TYR A 106 -18.71 -21.66 -3.89
N ILE A 107 -19.09 -21.90 -5.15
CA ILE A 107 -18.34 -21.49 -6.35
C ILE A 107 -19.30 -20.60 -7.17
N PRO A 108 -18.88 -19.45 -7.75
CA PRO A 108 -19.79 -18.31 -7.85
C PRO A 108 -21.05 -18.44 -8.72
N GLU A 109 -21.91 -17.46 -8.44
CA GLU A 109 -23.29 -17.13 -8.81
C GLU A 109 -24.39 -18.15 -8.61
N ASN A 110 -24.26 -19.45 -8.89
CA ASN A 110 -25.29 -20.41 -8.47
C ASN A 110 -24.79 -21.86 -8.35
N THR A 111 -23.54 -22.14 -7.93
CA THR A 111 -23.00 -23.51 -7.88
C THR A 111 -22.42 -23.90 -6.52
N LEU A 112 -22.68 -25.13 -6.08
CA LEU A 112 -22.18 -25.73 -4.85
C LEU A 112 -21.17 -26.82 -5.18
N LEU A 113 -20.04 -26.84 -4.47
CA LEU A 113 -19.16 -28.02 -4.41
C LEU A 113 -19.61 -28.91 -3.25
N VAL A 114 -20.02 -30.13 -3.56
CA VAL A 114 -20.69 -31.05 -2.64
C VAL A 114 -19.95 -32.39 -2.61
N ALA A 115 -19.63 -32.88 -1.41
CA ALA A 115 -19.23 -34.27 -1.19
C ALA A 115 -20.45 -35.11 -0.80
N ALA A 116 -20.82 -36.07 -1.64
CA ALA A 116 -22.02 -36.88 -1.45
C ALA A 116 -21.84 -38.32 -1.97
N LYS A 117 -22.64 -39.26 -1.45
CA LYS A 117 -22.77 -40.59 -2.06
C LYS A 117 -23.54 -40.46 -3.38
N LEU A 118 -23.18 -41.27 -4.39
CA LEU A 118 -23.74 -41.17 -5.74
C LEU A 118 -25.28 -41.24 -5.75
N TYR A 119 -25.87 -42.11 -4.94
CA TYR A 119 -27.32 -42.27 -4.85
C TYR A 119 -28.04 -41.05 -4.25
N ILE A 120 -27.39 -40.32 -3.31
CA ILE A 120 -27.93 -39.08 -2.72
C ILE A 120 -27.99 -37.98 -3.79
N MET A 121 -26.95 -37.86 -4.61
CA MET A 121 -26.94 -36.88 -5.71
C MET A 121 -27.93 -37.23 -6.81
N SER A 122 -28.07 -38.50 -7.16
CA SER A 122 -29.08 -38.97 -8.12
C SER A 122 -30.51 -38.66 -7.66
N ARG A 123 -30.81 -38.89 -6.37
CA ARG A 123 -32.12 -38.57 -5.77
C ARG A 123 -32.40 -37.07 -5.74
N ILE A 124 -31.43 -36.25 -5.34
CA ILE A 124 -31.64 -34.80 -5.19
C ILE A 124 -31.70 -34.09 -6.54
N SER A 125 -30.86 -34.49 -7.51
CA SER A 125 -30.90 -33.97 -8.87
C SER A 125 -32.23 -34.29 -9.56
N SER A 126 -32.80 -35.48 -9.33
CA SER A 126 -34.13 -35.84 -9.86
C SER A 126 -35.30 -35.16 -9.13
N GLN A 127 -35.26 -35.02 -7.80
CA GLN A 127 -36.33 -34.38 -7.02
C GLN A 127 -36.40 -32.86 -7.22
N LEU A 128 -35.26 -32.17 -7.31
CA LEU A 128 -35.19 -30.71 -7.35
C LEU A 128 -34.79 -30.16 -8.72
N LYS A 129 -34.67 -31.01 -9.74
CA LYS A 129 -34.21 -30.64 -11.10
C LYS A 129 -32.88 -29.85 -11.10
N ALA A 130 -32.02 -30.09 -10.12
CA ALA A 130 -30.73 -29.42 -10.00
C ALA A 130 -29.72 -30.07 -10.95
N ALA A 131 -29.03 -29.25 -11.76
CA ALA A 131 -27.99 -29.74 -12.65
C ALA A 131 -26.73 -30.06 -11.83
N ALA A 132 -26.26 -31.31 -11.91
CA ALA A 132 -25.12 -31.80 -11.15
C ALA A 132 -24.13 -32.53 -12.04
N ALA A 133 -22.84 -32.28 -11.84
CA ALA A 133 -21.74 -32.93 -12.54
C ALA A 133 -20.66 -33.40 -11.55
N ALA A 134 -20.00 -34.52 -11.83
CA ALA A 134 -18.83 -34.92 -11.04
C ALA A 134 -17.68 -33.93 -11.27
N LEU A 135 -16.96 -33.56 -10.20
CA LEU A 135 -15.76 -32.75 -10.34
C LEU A 135 -14.67 -33.55 -11.08
N SER A 136 -13.98 -32.92 -12.03
CA SER A 136 -12.89 -33.52 -12.82
C SER A 136 -11.80 -32.48 -13.07
N SER A 137 -10.63 -32.87 -13.57
CA SER A 137 -9.48 -31.96 -13.74
C SER A 137 -9.76 -30.73 -14.60
N LYS A 138 -10.52 -30.87 -15.69
CA LYS A 138 -11.00 -29.73 -16.51
C LYS A 138 -11.81 -28.67 -15.74
N HIS A 139 -12.38 -29.01 -14.59
CA HIS A 139 -13.13 -28.09 -13.75
C HIS A 139 -12.27 -27.47 -12.62
N LYS A 140 -10.99 -27.83 -12.54
CA LYS A 140 -10.07 -27.38 -11.48
C LYS A 140 -9.03 -26.38 -11.99
N ILE A 141 -8.96 -26.11 -13.29
CA ILE A 141 -7.99 -25.20 -13.91
C ILE A 141 -8.65 -23.84 -14.13
N SER A 142 -7.98 -22.76 -13.70
CA SER A 142 -8.48 -21.39 -13.89
C SER A 142 -8.56 -21.00 -15.37
N PRO A 143 -9.60 -20.27 -15.81
CA PRO A 143 -9.67 -19.69 -17.16
C PRO A 143 -8.48 -18.79 -17.50
N ASP A 144 -7.78 -18.25 -16.50
CA ASP A 144 -6.57 -17.44 -16.70
C ASP A 144 -5.41 -18.23 -17.36
N TRP A 145 -5.48 -19.57 -17.35
CA TRP A 145 -4.56 -20.44 -18.09
C TRP A 145 -4.93 -20.60 -19.56
N GLU A 146 -6.15 -20.25 -19.97
CA GLU A 146 -6.70 -20.52 -21.31
C GLU A 146 -5.82 -19.96 -22.45
N PRO A 147 -5.28 -18.72 -22.39
CA PRO A 147 -4.39 -18.19 -23.42
C PRO A 147 -3.08 -18.99 -23.56
N ILE A 148 -2.58 -19.55 -22.47
CA ILE A 148 -1.32 -20.31 -22.39
C ILE A 148 -1.52 -21.74 -22.91
N LEU A 149 -2.65 -22.35 -22.53
CA LEU A 149 -3.04 -23.71 -22.92
C LEU A 149 -3.48 -23.79 -24.40
N THR A 150 -4.10 -22.73 -24.95
CA THR A 150 -4.51 -22.69 -26.38
C THR A 150 -3.38 -22.32 -27.34
N ALA A 151 -2.41 -21.49 -26.93
CA ALA A 151 -1.26 -21.13 -27.76
C ALA A 151 -0.39 -22.34 -28.17
N THR A 152 -0.40 -23.42 -27.38
CA THR A 152 0.39 -24.64 -27.62
C THR A 152 -0.37 -25.75 -28.34
N ALA A 153 -1.69 -25.80 -28.27
CA ALA A 153 -2.49 -26.70 -29.12
C ALA A 153 -2.30 -26.37 -30.61
N ALA A 154 -2.13 -25.09 -30.96
CA ALA A 154 -1.81 -24.65 -32.30
C ALA A 154 -0.36 -24.96 -32.73
N ALA A 155 0.59 -24.99 -31.78
CA ALA A 155 1.99 -25.36 -32.05
C ALA A 155 2.16 -26.89 -32.24
N ALA A 156 1.48 -27.71 -31.43
CA ALA A 156 1.51 -29.17 -31.55
C ALA A 156 0.79 -29.70 -32.81
N ALA A 157 -0.22 -28.96 -33.33
CA ALA A 157 -0.91 -29.28 -34.57
C ALA A 157 -0.12 -28.90 -35.85
N SER A 158 1.06 -28.28 -35.72
CA SER A 158 1.87 -27.80 -36.84
C SER A 158 3.16 -28.59 -37.10
N ALA A 159 3.34 -29.74 -36.45
CA ALA A 159 4.42 -30.67 -36.79
C ALA A 159 4.11 -31.37 -38.13
N PRO A 160 4.99 -31.31 -39.15
CA PRO A 160 4.74 -31.93 -40.44
C PRO A 160 4.82 -33.46 -40.32
N ASP A 161 3.71 -34.11 -40.66
CA ASP A 161 3.61 -35.55 -40.80
C ASP A 161 4.40 -35.96 -42.06
N SER A 162 5.57 -36.58 -41.86
CA SER A 162 6.40 -37.07 -42.95
C SER A 162 5.88 -38.42 -43.44
N SER A 163 4.77 -38.42 -44.18
CA SER A 163 4.48 -39.55 -45.07
C SER A 163 3.54 -39.19 -46.23
N SER A 164 3.97 -39.64 -47.40
CA SER A 164 3.21 -39.85 -48.64
C SER A 164 3.06 -38.69 -49.65
N THR A 165 3.65 -38.99 -50.79
CA THR A 165 3.78 -38.36 -52.10
C THR A 165 2.48 -38.24 -52.92
N SER A 166 2.29 -37.06 -53.51
CA SER A 166 1.87 -36.73 -54.90
C SER A 166 0.77 -37.51 -55.64
N SER A 167 -0.25 -36.78 -56.12
CA SER A 167 -0.66 -36.63 -57.55
C SER A 167 -1.97 -35.83 -57.60
N ALA A 168 -2.00 -34.61 -58.14
CA ALA A 168 -2.12 -34.20 -59.55
C ALA A 168 -3.56 -34.14 -60.10
N SER A 169 -3.97 -32.91 -60.42
CA SER A 169 -4.62 -32.46 -61.67
C SER A 169 -6.16 -32.36 -61.80
N ALA A 170 -6.52 -31.21 -62.41
CA ALA A 170 -7.70 -30.87 -63.23
C ALA A 170 -9.08 -30.86 -62.53
N GLY A 171 -9.92 -29.82 -62.61
CA GLY A 171 -10.16 -28.90 -63.73
C GLY A 171 -11.47 -29.32 -64.41
N GLY A 172 -12.53 -28.51 -64.33
CA GLY A 172 -13.76 -28.77 -65.11
C GLY A 172 -15.06 -28.27 -64.48
N THR A 173 -15.72 -27.38 -65.21
CA THR A 173 -16.91 -26.58 -64.96
C THR A 173 -18.26 -27.31 -65.05
N SER A 174 -19.27 -26.75 -64.34
CA SER A 174 -20.73 -26.69 -64.64
C SER A 174 -21.54 -28.00 -64.50
N GLN A 175 -22.81 -28.06 -64.07
CA GLN A 175 -23.90 -27.07 -64.04
C GLN A 175 -25.11 -27.63 -63.25
N SER A 176 -25.95 -26.73 -62.69
CA SER A 176 -27.41 -26.85 -62.40
C SER A 176 -27.91 -27.84 -61.32
N ALA A 177 -28.93 -27.59 -60.50
CA ALA A 177 -29.79 -26.44 -60.22
C ALA A 177 -30.55 -26.66 -58.89
N ALA A 178 -30.93 -25.54 -58.26
CA ALA A 178 -32.03 -25.32 -57.31
C ALA A 178 -31.99 -25.91 -55.89
N GLY A 179 -31.95 -25.00 -54.89
CA GLY A 179 -32.59 -25.21 -53.58
C GLY A 179 -31.91 -24.56 -52.38
N SER A 180 -32.46 -23.43 -51.93
CA SER A 180 -32.39 -22.81 -50.59
C SER A 180 -31.07 -22.21 -50.03
N ASP A 181 -31.14 -20.89 -49.84
CA ASP A 181 -30.81 -20.10 -48.64
C ASP A 181 -29.35 -19.87 -48.19
N SER A 182 -29.13 -18.63 -47.71
CA SER A 182 -27.96 -18.04 -47.03
C SER A 182 -26.70 -17.65 -47.84
N SER A 183 -26.31 -16.38 -47.71
CA SER A 183 -24.99 -15.89 -47.24
C SER A 183 -24.56 -14.59 -47.92
N VAL A 184 -24.23 -13.59 -47.10
CA VAL A 184 -23.63 -12.31 -47.48
C VAL A 184 -22.10 -12.43 -47.29
N SER A 185 -21.41 -12.15 -48.40
CA SER A 185 -20.01 -11.75 -48.65
C SER A 185 -18.85 -12.18 -47.72
N THR A 186 -17.90 -12.86 -48.34
CA THR A 186 -16.70 -13.53 -47.80
C THR A 186 -15.41 -12.68 -47.74
N GLU A 187 -15.46 -11.36 -47.90
CA GLU A 187 -14.25 -10.52 -47.86
C GLU A 187 -13.91 -9.99 -46.45
N GLU A 188 -14.90 -9.73 -45.57
CA GLU A 188 -14.65 -9.36 -44.16
C GLU A 188 -14.05 -10.50 -43.33
N GLN A 189 -14.34 -11.76 -43.69
CA GLN A 189 -13.79 -12.93 -42.98
C GLN A 189 -12.33 -13.26 -43.34
N GLN A 190 -11.82 -12.77 -44.48
CA GLN A 190 -10.40 -12.97 -44.84
C GLN A 190 -9.51 -11.84 -44.28
N GLN A 191 -9.99 -10.60 -44.21
CA GLN A 191 -9.27 -9.51 -43.55
C GLN A 191 -9.20 -9.68 -42.01
N MET A 192 -10.26 -10.22 -41.37
CA MET A 192 -10.25 -10.50 -39.94
C MET A 192 -9.33 -11.67 -39.52
N ARG A 193 -9.05 -12.64 -40.40
CA ARG A 193 -8.13 -13.76 -40.09
C ARG A 193 -6.65 -13.34 -40.15
N TRP A 194 -6.31 -12.35 -40.96
CA TRP A 194 -4.95 -11.76 -40.96
C TRP A 194 -4.73 -10.86 -39.73
N VAL A 195 -5.74 -10.07 -39.33
CA VAL A 195 -5.70 -9.27 -38.10
C VAL A 195 -5.67 -10.15 -36.84
N GLN A 196 -6.47 -11.23 -36.78
CA GLN A 196 -6.46 -12.18 -35.67
C GLN A 196 -5.16 -13.01 -35.60
N SER A 197 -4.58 -13.43 -36.73
CA SER A 197 -3.29 -14.16 -36.72
C SER A 197 -2.09 -13.26 -36.48
N SER A 198 -2.17 -11.97 -36.79
CA SER A 198 -1.13 -10.97 -36.45
C SER A 198 -1.24 -10.50 -35.00
N LEU A 199 -2.45 -10.34 -34.45
CA LEU A 199 -2.69 -10.05 -33.03
C LEU A 199 -2.35 -11.24 -32.13
N ALA A 200 -2.61 -12.48 -32.56
CA ALA A 200 -2.22 -13.68 -31.80
C ALA A 200 -0.70 -13.89 -31.78
N LYS A 201 0.02 -13.48 -32.83
CA LYS A 201 1.50 -13.50 -32.86
C LYS A 201 2.12 -12.37 -32.04
N LEU A 202 1.48 -11.21 -31.98
CA LEU A 202 1.86 -10.12 -31.07
C LEU A 202 1.61 -10.50 -29.60
N GLN A 203 0.43 -11.00 -29.25
CA GLN A 203 0.10 -11.39 -27.86
C GLN A 203 0.92 -12.58 -27.34
N ALA A 204 1.21 -13.59 -28.16
CA ALA A 204 2.05 -14.72 -27.73
C ALA A 204 3.52 -14.32 -27.57
N SER A 205 4.07 -13.47 -28.45
CA SER A 205 5.46 -13.01 -28.33
C SER A 205 5.66 -11.99 -27.22
N GLU A 206 4.67 -11.14 -26.96
CA GLU A 206 4.67 -10.13 -25.91
C GLU A 206 4.45 -10.78 -24.54
N PHE A 207 3.58 -11.78 -24.43
CA PHE A 207 3.40 -12.61 -23.22
C PHE A 207 4.64 -13.46 -22.92
N LEU A 208 5.25 -14.11 -23.91
CA LEU A 208 6.51 -14.85 -23.73
C LEU A 208 7.70 -13.90 -23.45
N SER A 209 7.67 -12.64 -23.93
CA SER A 209 8.66 -11.62 -23.55
C SER A 209 8.48 -11.14 -22.11
N GLN A 210 7.22 -11.00 -21.66
CA GLN A 210 6.87 -10.66 -20.28
C GLN A 210 7.25 -11.80 -19.32
N LEU A 211 7.12 -13.06 -19.77
CA LEU A 211 7.60 -14.24 -19.06
C LEU A 211 9.14 -14.29 -18.99
N ARG A 212 9.86 -13.91 -20.07
CA ARG A 212 11.33 -13.78 -20.04
C ARG A 212 11.85 -12.68 -19.10
N THR A 213 11.06 -11.62 -18.87
CA THR A 213 11.35 -10.62 -17.83
C THR A 213 11.06 -11.10 -16.40
N LEU A 214 10.56 -12.32 -16.17
CA LEU A 214 10.34 -12.91 -14.83
C LEU A 214 11.57 -13.65 -14.27
N ARG A 215 12.76 -13.45 -14.85
CA ARG A 215 14.00 -14.05 -14.34
C ARG A 215 14.58 -13.21 -13.19
N ARG A 216 14.05 -13.44 -11.99
CA ARG A 216 14.61 -13.25 -10.61
C ARG A 216 13.64 -12.52 -9.68
N SER A 217 12.68 -13.23 -9.10
CA SER A 217 12.04 -12.84 -7.83
C SER A 217 11.33 -14.05 -7.20
N SER A 218 12.08 -15.04 -6.73
CA SER A 218 11.61 -15.98 -5.70
C SER A 218 12.79 -16.82 -5.23
N GLU A 219 13.39 -16.44 -4.09
CA GLU A 219 13.99 -17.42 -3.17
C GLU A 219 14.33 -16.76 -1.82
N GLY A 220 13.81 -17.36 -0.75
CA GLY A 220 14.28 -17.23 0.62
C GLY A 220 13.42 -18.10 1.57
N PRO A 221 13.90 -18.55 2.74
CA PRO A 221 15.28 -18.76 3.20
C PRO A 221 15.56 -20.21 3.69
N ASN A 222 16.85 -20.57 3.82
CA ASN A 222 17.47 -21.70 4.56
C ASN A 222 17.78 -23.03 3.81
N SER A 223 19.04 -23.23 3.41
CA SER A 223 19.91 -24.29 3.97
C SER A 223 21.35 -24.18 3.42
N HIS A 224 22.31 -24.62 4.22
CA HIS A 224 23.75 -24.53 4.00
C HIS A 224 24.27 -25.30 2.78
N ALA A 225 25.09 -24.67 1.94
CA ALA A 225 26.43 -25.12 1.52
C ALA A 225 26.94 -24.26 0.36
N ALA A 226 28.20 -23.82 0.45
CA ALA A 226 28.90 -23.12 -0.63
C ALA A 226 29.19 -24.07 -1.80
N ALA A 227 28.78 -23.72 -3.02
CA ALA A 227 29.43 -24.16 -4.26
C ALA A 227 28.98 -23.31 -5.48
N ALA A 228 29.98 -22.78 -6.20
CA ALA A 228 30.06 -22.43 -7.62
C ALA A 228 28.89 -21.75 -8.36
N ALA A 229 29.21 -20.63 -9.02
CA ALA A 229 28.35 -19.87 -9.92
C ALA A 229 27.84 -20.68 -11.13
N THR A 230 26.52 -20.73 -11.31
CA THR A 230 25.84 -21.14 -12.56
C THR A 230 24.61 -20.23 -12.83
N THR A 231 24.32 -20.01 -14.10
CA THR A 231 23.30 -19.08 -14.63
C THR A 231 21.85 -19.55 -14.38
N ALA A 232 21.29 -19.28 -13.20
CA ALA A 232 19.93 -19.68 -12.77
C ALA A 232 18.83 -19.45 -13.83
N VAL A 233 18.05 -20.48 -14.21
CA VAL A 233 16.89 -20.43 -15.16
C VAL A 233 15.64 -19.86 -14.49
N ALA A 234 14.78 -19.17 -15.25
CA ALA A 234 13.52 -18.62 -14.73
C ALA A 234 12.50 -19.73 -14.42
N LEU A 235 11.87 -19.68 -13.24
CA LEU A 235 10.76 -20.54 -12.85
C LEU A 235 9.46 -19.74 -12.77
N TYR A 236 8.34 -20.37 -13.08
CA TYR A 236 7.00 -19.79 -13.16
C TYR A 236 6.09 -20.41 -12.11
N GLY A 237 5.38 -19.56 -11.36
CA GLY A 237 4.57 -19.97 -10.22
C GLY A 237 3.14 -20.40 -10.58
N ILE A 238 2.70 -21.49 -9.95
CA ILE A 238 1.37 -22.07 -10.01
C ILE A 238 0.83 -22.12 -8.57
N ALA A 239 -0.30 -21.47 -8.33
CA ALA A 239 -0.99 -21.53 -7.05
C ALA A 239 -2.01 -22.69 -7.05
N VAL A 240 -1.89 -23.58 -6.07
CA VAL A 240 -2.70 -24.81 -5.97
C VAL A 240 -3.48 -24.80 -4.67
N GLU A 241 -4.81 -24.67 -4.76
CA GLU A 241 -5.71 -24.76 -3.62
C GLU A 241 -6.09 -26.22 -3.37
N LEU A 242 -6.01 -26.66 -2.12
CA LEU A 242 -6.31 -28.03 -1.69
C LEU A 242 -7.74 -28.16 -1.16
N LEU A 243 -8.25 -29.39 -1.13
CA LEU A 243 -9.52 -29.69 -0.48
C LEU A 243 -9.44 -29.47 1.04
N PRO A 244 -10.48 -28.93 1.68
CA PRO A 244 -10.50 -28.78 3.14
C PRO A 244 -10.58 -30.14 3.85
N GLY A 245 -9.94 -30.28 5.02
CA GLY A 245 -10.10 -31.45 5.89
C GLY A 245 -9.31 -32.71 5.48
N LEU A 246 -8.18 -32.54 4.80
CA LEU A 246 -7.26 -33.63 4.44
C LEU A 246 -6.65 -34.31 5.68
N THR A 247 -6.39 -35.61 5.57
CA THR A 247 -5.74 -36.38 6.64
C THR A 247 -4.25 -36.02 6.75
N PRO A 248 -3.60 -36.21 7.92
CA PRO A 248 -2.16 -35.97 8.09
C PRO A 248 -1.29 -36.76 7.10
N THR A 249 -1.73 -37.95 6.67
CA THR A 249 -1.01 -38.75 5.66
C THR A 249 -1.13 -38.14 4.26
N GLN A 250 -2.30 -37.62 3.90
CA GLN A 250 -2.49 -36.90 2.62
C GLN A 250 -1.68 -35.60 2.59
N LEU A 251 -1.62 -34.85 3.69
CA LEU A 251 -0.80 -33.64 3.77
C LEU A 251 0.70 -33.95 3.65
N ARG A 252 1.18 -35.04 4.27
CA ARG A 252 2.58 -35.49 4.12
C ARG A 252 2.94 -35.93 2.71
N SER A 253 1.99 -36.47 1.93
CA SER A 253 2.27 -36.85 0.52
C SER A 253 2.58 -35.67 -0.40
N ILE A 254 2.25 -34.44 0.02
CA ILE A 254 2.46 -33.21 -0.78
C ILE A 254 3.94 -32.82 -0.82
N SER A 255 4.71 -33.10 0.24
CA SER A 255 6.15 -32.84 0.23
C SER A 255 6.92 -33.71 -0.78
N GLU A 256 6.31 -34.79 -1.27
CA GLU A 256 6.88 -35.66 -2.30
C GLU A 256 6.57 -35.18 -3.73
N TRP A 257 5.73 -34.14 -3.89
CA TRP A 257 5.30 -33.67 -5.20
C TRP A 257 6.43 -33.15 -6.06
N ALA A 258 7.44 -32.48 -5.50
CA ALA A 258 8.57 -31.99 -6.27
C ALA A 258 9.30 -33.14 -7.00
N ALA A 259 9.56 -34.25 -6.28
CA ALA A 259 10.19 -35.43 -6.85
C ALA A 259 9.27 -36.14 -7.87
N ALA A 260 7.97 -36.25 -7.56
CA ALA A 260 7.00 -36.89 -8.44
C ALA A 260 6.75 -36.08 -9.73
N LEU A 261 6.77 -34.75 -9.66
CA LEU A 261 6.67 -33.86 -10.81
C LEU A 261 7.92 -33.99 -11.68
N ALA A 262 9.11 -33.99 -11.07
CA ALA A 262 10.37 -34.19 -11.77
C ALA A 262 10.45 -35.56 -12.48
N LEU A 263 9.93 -36.62 -11.86
CA LEU A 263 9.81 -37.95 -12.48
C LEU A 263 8.79 -37.96 -13.63
N GLY A 264 7.64 -37.31 -13.45
CA GLY A 264 6.60 -37.21 -14.48
C GLY A 264 7.07 -36.45 -15.72
N LEU A 265 7.79 -35.35 -15.53
CA LEU A 265 8.38 -34.56 -16.61
C LEU A 265 9.41 -35.38 -17.42
N ARG A 266 10.18 -36.25 -16.77
CA ARG A 266 11.13 -37.17 -17.44
C ARG A 266 10.47 -38.29 -18.23
N GLN A 267 9.27 -38.73 -17.82
CA GLN A 267 8.53 -39.80 -18.49
C GLN A 267 7.60 -39.29 -19.60
N GLY A 268 7.17 -38.02 -19.54
CA GLY A 268 6.34 -37.36 -20.56
C GLY A 268 7.10 -36.91 -21.81
N SER A 269 8.42 -36.71 -21.71
CA SER A 269 9.30 -36.49 -22.86
C SER A 269 9.58 -37.84 -23.56
N GLY A 270 8.76 -38.20 -24.54
CA GLY A 270 8.86 -39.48 -25.25
C GLY A 270 10.28 -39.81 -25.72
N GLY A 271 10.87 -40.82 -25.09
CA GLY A 271 12.19 -41.35 -25.42
C GLY A 271 12.52 -42.56 -24.55
N GLY A 272 12.01 -43.73 -24.93
CA GLY A 272 12.44 -44.99 -24.35
C GLY A 272 13.89 -45.28 -24.72
N GLY A 273 14.72 -45.57 -23.72
CA GLY A 273 16.09 -46.03 -23.91
C GLY A 273 16.82 -46.17 -22.58
N ASP A 274 17.11 -47.40 -22.19
CA ASP A 274 18.05 -47.73 -21.12
C ASP A 274 19.38 -46.99 -21.37
N GLY A 275 19.84 -46.19 -20.40
CA GLY A 275 21.11 -45.48 -20.47
C GLY A 275 21.49 -44.93 -19.11
N GLN A 276 22.63 -45.38 -18.60
CA GLN A 276 23.21 -45.04 -17.30
C GLN A 276 23.21 -43.53 -17.01
N ALA A 277 23.03 -43.20 -15.72
CA ALA A 277 23.28 -41.87 -15.17
C ALA A 277 24.68 -41.39 -15.57
N SER A 278 24.74 -40.39 -16.44
CA SER A 278 25.93 -39.56 -16.65
C SER A 278 25.78 -38.31 -15.80
N ASP A 279 26.60 -38.24 -14.73
CA ASP A 279 26.86 -37.09 -13.85
C ASP A 279 27.54 -35.91 -14.58
N SER A 280 27.01 -35.49 -15.74
CA SER A 280 27.51 -34.32 -16.47
C SER A 280 26.35 -33.46 -16.96
N ASP A 281 26.04 -32.49 -16.10
CA ASP A 281 25.10 -31.35 -16.18
C ASP A 281 23.58 -31.59 -15.99
N PRO A 282 23.12 -31.76 -14.73
CA PRO A 282 21.71 -31.91 -14.35
C PRO A 282 21.04 -30.63 -13.80
N ASP A 283 21.66 -29.44 -13.89
CA ASP A 283 21.56 -28.45 -12.81
C ASP A 283 20.94 -27.09 -13.16
N LEU A 284 19.88 -27.03 -13.98
CA LEU A 284 19.26 -25.73 -14.27
C LEU A 284 17.73 -25.68 -14.29
N CYS A 285 16.97 -26.76 -14.13
CA CYS A 285 15.49 -26.68 -14.19
C CYS A 285 14.82 -27.82 -13.40
N ARG A 286 14.58 -27.62 -12.10
CA ARG A 286 13.84 -28.59 -11.26
C ARG A 286 12.58 -27.93 -10.69
N PRO A 287 11.43 -28.64 -10.67
CA PRO A 287 10.24 -28.17 -9.99
C PRO A 287 10.49 -27.93 -8.50
N VAL A 288 10.05 -26.79 -8.00
CA VAL A 288 10.07 -26.44 -6.57
C VAL A 288 8.64 -26.46 -6.06
N VAL A 289 8.41 -27.11 -4.91
CA VAL A 289 7.08 -27.17 -4.27
C VAL A 289 7.19 -26.67 -2.84
N GLU A 290 6.61 -25.50 -2.58
CA GLU A 290 6.55 -24.90 -1.24
C GLU A 290 5.34 -25.48 -0.50
N SER A 291 5.61 -26.50 0.34
CA SER A 291 4.57 -27.26 1.05
C SER A 291 4.72 -27.25 2.57
N GLU A 292 5.69 -26.53 3.12
CA GLU A 292 5.99 -26.52 4.57
C GLU A 292 4.80 -26.01 5.40
N LEU A 293 4.12 -24.96 4.94
CA LEU A 293 2.94 -24.43 5.63
C LEU A 293 1.72 -25.34 5.52
N VAL A 294 1.62 -26.14 4.46
CA VAL A 294 0.54 -27.10 4.24
C VAL A 294 0.75 -28.37 5.05
N THR A 295 1.97 -28.89 5.06
CA THR A 295 2.37 -30.06 5.89
C THR A 295 2.26 -29.77 7.38
N ALA A 296 2.44 -28.51 7.79
CA ALA A 296 2.18 -28.01 9.15
C ALA A 296 0.70 -27.73 9.45
N GLY A 297 -0.22 -27.89 8.49
CA GLY A 297 -1.66 -27.64 8.65
C GLY A 297 -2.04 -26.15 8.79
N VAL A 298 -1.12 -25.24 8.42
CA VAL A 298 -1.25 -23.78 8.51
C VAL A 298 -1.88 -23.18 7.25
N SER A 299 -1.67 -23.82 6.10
CA SER A 299 -2.18 -23.40 4.78
C SER A 299 -2.93 -24.53 4.06
N ASP A 300 -3.88 -24.17 3.22
CA ASP A 300 -4.56 -25.00 2.20
C ASP A 300 -4.11 -24.63 0.78
N LEU A 301 -3.14 -23.72 0.66
CA LEU A 301 -2.54 -23.27 -0.59
C LEU A 301 -1.09 -23.77 -0.69
N VAL A 302 -0.75 -24.39 -1.81
CA VAL A 302 0.60 -24.84 -2.19
C VAL A 302 1.09 -23.99 -3.36
N SER A 303 2.31 -23.47 -3.29
CA SER A 303 2.97 -22.82 -4.44
C SER A 303 3.88 -23.83 -5.13
N VAL A 304 3.74 -23.95 -6.45
CA VAL A 304 4.54 -24.84 -7.30
C VAL A 304 5.23 -24.02 -8.38
N TYR A 305 6.55 -24.11 -8.49
CA TYR A 305 7.34 -23.37 -9.47
C TYR A 305 7.99 -24.34 -10.45
N VAL A 306 7.85 -24.07 -11.75
CA VAL A 306 8.32 -24.92 -12.84
C VAL A 306 8.89 -24.10 -13.98
N CYS A 307 9.71 -24.68 -14.84
CA CYS A 307 10.21 -23.96 -16.00
C CYS A 307 9.11 -23.75 -17.05
N GLU A 308 9.33 -22.79 -17.94
CA GLU A 308 8.39 -22.40 -18.99
C GLU A 308 7.85 -23.59 -19.77
N GLN A 309 8.77 -24.46 -20.20
CA GLN A 309 8.48 -25.66 -20.98
C GLN A 309 7.65 -26.70 -20.22
N ASP A 310 7.66 -26.65 -18.90
CA ASP A 310 7.04 -27.64 -18.01
C ASP A 310 5.68 -27.18 -17.45
N ILE A 311 5.30 -25.90 -17.68
CA ILE A 311 4.07 -25.29 -17.14
C ILE A 311 2.84 -26.12 -17.48
N ILE A 312 2.69 -26.53 -18.75
CA ILE A 312 1.48 -27.19 -19.23
C ILE A 312 1.32 -28.58 -18.61
N PHE A 313 2.42 -29.36 -18.60
CA PHE A 313 2.41 -30.66 -17.94
C PHE A 313 2.07 -30.49 -16.46
N SER A 314 2.68 -29.52 -15.81
CA SER A 314 2.55 -29.29 -14.37
C SER A 314 1.14 -28.85 -13.98
N VAL A 315 0.52 -27.91 -14.71
CA VAL A 315 -0.87 -27.48 -14.47
C VAL A 315 -1.84 -28.64 -14.59
N ASN A 316 -1.71 -29.46 -15.64
CA ASN A 316 -2.58 -30.62 -15.85
C ASN A 316 -2.36 -31.70 -14.78
N TRP A 317 -1.10 -32.02 -14.50
CA TRP A 317 -0.72 -33.00 -13.48
C TRP A 317 -1.21 -32.61 -12.08
N LEU A 318 -1.18 -31.31 -11.75
CA LEU A 318 -1.69 -30.78 -10.48
C LEU A 318 -3.21 -30.85 -10.42
N ALA A 319 -3.90 -30.51 -11.52
CA ALA A 319 -5.36 -30.60 -11.59
C ALA A 319 -5.87 -32.05 -11.46
N ASP A 320 -5.10 -33.03 -11.92
CA ASP A 320 -5.45 -34.45 -11.81
C ASP A 320 -5.33 -35.01 -10.38
N ARG A 321 -4.78 -34.26 -9.41
CA ARG A 321 -4.65 -34.73 -8.02
C ARG A 321 -5.99 -34.70 -7.29
N ASP A 322 -6.31 -35.80 -6.62
CA ASP A 322 -7.56 -35.95 -5.84
C ASP A 322 -7.65 -34.98 -4.67
N VAL A 323 -6.51 -34.52 -4.14
CA VAL A 323 -6.45 -33.54 -3.04
C VAL A 323 -6.51 -32.09 -3.50
N VAL A 324 -6.44 -31.84 -4.81
CA VAL A 324 -6.45 -30.49 -5.41
C VAL A 324 -7.88 -30.06 -5.73
N LYS A 325 -8.24 -28.89 -5.22
CA LYS A 325 -9.50 -28.19 -5.44
C LYS A 325 -9.43 -27.27 -6.66
N TRP A 326 -8.34 -26.50 -6.79
CA TRP A 326 -8.20 -25.47 -7.83
C TRP A 326 -6.73 -25.18 -8.18
N VAL A 327 -6.45 -24.83 -9.43
CA VAL A 327 -5.12 -24.49 -9.97
C VAL A 327 -5.23 -23.18 -10.73
N THR A 328 -4.48 -22.15 -10.30
CA THR A 328 -4.48 -20.80 -10.91
C THR A 328 -3.05 -20.31 -11.09
N PRO A 329 -2.75 -19.42 -12.07
CA PRO A 329 -1.44 -18.81 -12.14
C PRO A 329 -1.13 -18.05 -10.85
N LEU A 330 0.10 -18.19 -10.33
CA LEU A 330 0.54 -17.37 -9.20
C LEU A 330 0.81 -15.95 -9.74
N THR A 331 -0.17 -15.06 -9.65
CA THR A 331 -0.03 -13.66 -10.10
C THR A 331 0.62 -12.80 -9.01
N ALA A 332 1.72 -12.10 -9.35
CA ALA A 332 2.26 -11.04 -8.50
C ALA A 332 1.44 -9.73 -8.70
N PRO A 333 1.05 -9.01 -7.63
CA PRO A 333 0.51 -7.66 -7.79
C PRO A 333 1.60 -6.70 -8.32
N ARG A 334 1.23 -5.81 -9.25
CA ARG A 334 2.00 -4.62 -9.63
C ARG A 334 1.47 -3.41 -8.81
N THR A 335 2.33 -2.48 -8.41
CA THR A 335 2.11 -1.52 -7.30
C THR A 335 2.55 -0.08 -7.61
N ALA A 336 1.82 0.73 -8.40
CA ALA A 336 2.30 2.05 -8.87
C ALA A 336 2.30 3.23 -7.87
N ASP A 337 3.47 3.88 -7.61
CA ASP A 337 3.60 5.14 -6.85
C ASP A 337 3.88 6.39 -7.69
N ALA A 338 4.24 6.25 -8.98
CA ALA A 338 4.11 7.38 -9.91
C ALA A 338 2.69 8.00 -9.85
N VAL A 339 1.69 7.23 -9.40
CA VAL A 339 0.34 7.64 -9.00
C VAL A 339 0.31 8.82 -8.01
N ALA A 340 1.18 8.84 -7.01
CA ALA A 340 1.23 9.94 -6.04
C ALA A 340 1.65 11.26 -6.71
N ASP A 341 2.62 11.19 -7.62
CA ASP A 341 3.05 12.34 -8.42
C ASP A 341 2.01 12.78 -9.45
N ILE A 342 1.13 11.89 -9.95
CA ILE A 342 -0.02 12.31 -10.77
C ILE A 342 -0.85 13.33 -9.98
N LEU A 343 -1.11 13.03 -8.71
CA LEU A 343 -1.90 13.89 -7.85
C LEU A 343 -1.19 15.22 -7.53
N LEU A 344 0.12 15.22 -7.31
CA LEU A 344 0.89 16.43 -7.00
C LEU A 344 1.17 17.30 -8.23
N GLN A 345 1.28 16.70 -9.42
CA GLN A 345 1.54 17.43 -10.66
C GLN A 345 0.27 17.91 -11.35
N SER A 346 -0.78 17.10 -11.39
CA SER A 346 -2.03 17.39 -12.12
C SER A 346 -3.20 17.81 -11.21
N GLY A 347 -3.12 17.51 -9.91
CA GLY A 347 -4.21 17.73 -8.95
C GLY A 347 -5.37 16.74 -9.03
N LYS A 348 -5.33 15.78 -9.96
CA LYS A 348 -6.43 14.85 -10.23
C LYS A 348 -5.92 13.44 -10.32
N LEU A 349 -6.69 12.50 -9.78
CA LEU A 349 -6.42 11.09 -9.91
C LEU A 349 -7.74 10.37 -10.15
N SER A 350 -7.85 9.67 -11.27
CA SER A 350 -9.00 8.83 -11.60
C SER A 350 -8.80 7.39 -11.11
N LEU A 351 -9.89 6.62 -11.07
CA LEU A 351 -9.83 5.21 -10.73
C LEU A 351 -9.02 4.38 -11.74
N ASP A 352 -9.14 4.72 -13.03
CA ASP A 352 -8.38 4.04 -14.09
C ASP A 352 -6.88 4.35 -13.97
N GLN A 353 -6.51 5.63 -13.75
CA GLN A 353 -5.12 6.04 -13.51
C GLN A 353 -4.55 5.38 -12.25
N TYR A 354 -5.38 5.19 -11.21
CA TYR A 354 -4.96 4.54 -9.97
C TYR A 354 -4.63 3.04 -10.19
N TYR A 355 -5.35 2.35 -11.07
CA TYR A 355 -5.13 0.92 -11.32
C TYR A 355 -4.13 0.62 -12.44
N ASP A 356 -4.03 1.47 -13.46
CA ASP A 356 -3.09 1.31 -14.58
C ASP A 356 -2.58 2.68 -15.06
N VAL A 357 -1.39 3.06 -14.59
CA VAL A 357 -0.75 4.32 -14.98
C VAL A 357 -0.16 4.30 -16.39
N THR A 358 0.11 3.12 -16.95
CA THR A 358 0.77 2.97 -18.27
C THR A 358 -0.21 3.02 -19.43
N ALA A 359 -1.51 2.88 -19.16
CA ALA A 359 -2.57 3.01 -20.15
C ALA A 359 -2.85 4.46 -20.61
N PHE A 360 -2.22 5.46 -19.98
CA PHE A 360 -2.45 6.88 -20.23
C PHE A 360 -1.22 7.58 -20.83
N ASP A 361 -1.49 8.65 -21.59
CA ASP A 361 -0.43 9.53 -22.08
C ASP A 361 0.37 10.10 -20.89
N PRO A 362 1.70 9.93 -20.85
CA PRO A 362 2.54 10.43 -19.76
C PRO A 362 2.41 11.93 -19.53
N SER A 363 2.09 12.72 -20.57
CA SER A 363 1.89 14.18 -20.45
C SER A 363 0.61 14.55 -19.71
N VAL A 364 -0.35 13.63 -19.61
CA VAL A 364 -1.57 13.80 -18.79
C VAL A 364 -1.28 13.46 -17.34
N ASN A 365 -0.52 12.39 -17.10
CA ASN A 365 -0.20 11.91 -15.77
C ASN A 365 0.88 12.77 -15.08
N TRP A 366 1.97 13.08 -15.79
CA TRP A 366 3.13 13.79 -15.27
C TRP A 366 3.54 14.94 -16.22
N PRO A 367 2.70 15.98 -16.34
CA PRO A 367 2.92 17.06 -17.30
C PRO A 367 4.29 17.73 -17.16
N TYR A 368 4.82 17.86 -15.95
CA TYR A 368 6.11 18.48 -15.70
C TYR A 368 7.28 17.56 -16.05
N TRP A 369 7.17 16.27 -15.70
CA TRP A 369 8.16 15.29 -16.13
C TRP A 369 8.23 15.18 -17.66
N SER A 370 7.07 15.21 -18.34
CA SER A 370 6.99 15.22 -19.80
C SER A 370 7.54 16.49 -20.43
N ALA A 371 7.52 17.61 -19.72
CA ALA A 371 8.19 18.86 -20.11
C ALA A 371 9.70 18.87 -19.81
N GLY A 372 10.26 17.76 -19.33
CA GLY A 372 11.68 17.63 -19.00
C GLY A 372 12.07 18.17 -17.62
N LEU A 373 11.10 18.53 -16.77
CA LEU A 373 11.33 18.99 -15.40
C LEU A 373 11.25 17.79 -14.45
N GLN A 374 12.39 17.17 -14.18
CA GLN A 374 12.53 15.92 -13.41
C GLN A 374 13.55 16.06 -12.26
N GLY A 375 13.93 17.29 -11.90
CA GLY A 375 14.92 17.60 -10.86
C GLY A 375 16.37 17.72 -11.37
N GLN A 376 16.60 17.77 -12.69
CA GLN A 376 17.94 17.90 -13.25
C GLN A 376 18.63 19.17 -12.73
N GLY A 377 19.87 19.03 -12.28
CA GLY A 377 20.67 20.16 -11.76
C GLY A 377 20.36 20.53 -10.31
N GLU A 378 19.40 19.87 -9.67
CA GLU A 378 19.11 20.05 -8.25
C GLU A 378 19.85 19.01 -7.40
N VAL A 379 20.30 19.44 -6.22
CA VAL A 379 20.82 18.58 -5.16
C VAL A 379 19.91 18.74 -3.94
N ILE A 380 19.45 17.63 -3.39
CA ILE A 380 18.56 17.59 -2.22
C ILE A 380 19.30 16.93 -1.06
N GLY A 381 19.35 17.60 0.08
CA GLY A 381 19.89 17.05 1.31
C GLY A 381 18.87 16.18 2.04
N MET A 382 19.33 15.09 2.64
CA MET A 382 18.53 14.32 3.60
C MET A 382 19.41 13.66 4.65
N ALA A 383 18.87 13.50 5.87
CA ALA A 383 19.41 12.57 6.86
C ALA A 383 18.40 11.48 7.19
N ASP A 384 18.89 10.25 7.30
CA ASP A 384 18.09 9.09 7.69
C ASP A 384 19.00 7.93 8.12
N THR A 385 18.52 6.68 8.10
CA THR A 385 19.26 5.47 8.52
C THR A 385 20.36 5.04 7.55
N GLY A 386 20.73 5.89 6.59
CA GLY A 386 21.68 5.61 5.52
C GLY A 386 21.00 5.48 4.16
N LEU A 387 21.72 4.94 3.19
CA LEU A 387 21.22 4.65 1.85
C LEU A 387 21.88 3.37 1.34
N ASP A 388 21.09 2.44 0.82
CA ASP A 388 21.64 1.33 0.05
C ASP A 388 22.18 1.82 -1.31
N LEU A 389 23.49 2.07 -1.36
CA LEU A 389 24.20 2.53 -2.56
C LEU A 389 24.22 1.50 -3.69
N ASN A 390 23.99 0.22 -3.39
CA ASN A 390 23.95 -0.85 -4.39
C ASN A 390 22.58 -1.01 -5.04
N HIS A 391 21.54 -0.42 -4.45
CA HIS A 391 20.21 -0.46 -5.03
C HIS A 391 20.20 0.21 -6.40
N CYS A 392 19.57 -0.42 -7.40
CA CYS A 392 19.53 0.07 -8.78
C CYS A 392 18.87 1.45 -8.98
N ALA A 393 18.13 1.96 -8.00
CA ALA A 393 17.64 3.32 -8.01
C ALA A 393 18.73 4.37 -7.74
N PHE A 394 19.83 3.98 -7.08
CA PHE A 394 20.91 4.86 -6.66
C PHE A 394 22.28 4.47 -7.21
N SER A 395 22.49 3.20 -7.55
CA SER A 395 23.79 2.66 -7.98
C SER A 395 24.28 3.29 -9.27
N ASP A 396 25.58 3.55 -9.34
CA ASP A 396 26.27 4.03 -10.53
C ASP A 396 27.45 3.11 -10.83
N ILE A 397 27.42 2.46 -12.00
CA ILE A 397 28.43 1.48 -12.39
C ILE A 397 29.84 2.07 -12.45
N ARG A 398 29.95 3.39 -12.67
CA ARG A 398 31.23 4.12 -12.69
C ARG A 398 31.93 4.14 -11.32
N TYR A 399 31.20 3.82 -10.25
CA TYR A 399 31.65 3.97 -8.87
C TYR A 399 31.44 2.69 -8.03
N THR A 400 31.03 1.57 -8.63
CA THR A 400 30.88 0.27 -7.95
C THR A 400 32.16 -0.14 -7.23
N GLY A 401 32.06 -0.51 -5.94
CA GLY A 401 33.20 -0.90 -5.10
C GLY A 401 34.10 0.25 -4.63
N ILE A 402 33.86 1.49 -5.08
CA ILE A 402 34.65 2.67 -4.68
C ILE A 402 34.10 3.30 -3.40
N TYR A 403 32.80 3.15 -3.09
CA TYR A 403 32.15 3.85 -1.97
C TYR A 403 32.71 3.45 -0.60
N GLU A 404 32.79 2.14 -0.33
CA GLU A 404 33.33 1.60 0.92
C GLU A 404 34.80 2.01 1.10
N ALA A 405 35.60 1.87 0.03
CA ALA A 405 37.01 2.25 0.05
C ALA A 405 37.22 3.76 0.22
N ALA A 406 36.41 4.61 -0.43
CA ALA A 406 36.51 6.06 -0.30
C ALA A 406 36.10 6.54 1.11
N LEU A 407 35.07 5.93 1.71
CA LEU A 407 34.62 6.24 3.06
C LEU A 407 35.57 5.69 4.15
N GLN A 408 36.28 4.59 3.88
CA GLN A 408 37.33 4.06 4.76
C GLN A 408 38.67 4.83 4.63
N ASN A 409 39.02 5.31 3.43
CA ASN A 409 40.32 5.99 3.17
C ASN A 409 40.31 7.51 3.46
N ASN A 410 39.15 8.17 3.52
CA ASN A 410 39.05 9.60 3.85
C ASN A 410 39.08 9.92 5.35
N ALA A 411 39.50 8.98 6.21
CA ALA A 411 39.62 9.13 7.67
C ALA A 411 40.59 10.25 8.14
N THR A 412 41.16 11.04 7.22
CA THR A 412 42.11 12.12 7.50
C THR A 412 41.62 13.53 7.13
N ALA A 413 40.51 13.67 6.37
CA ALA A 413 39.96 14.98 6.00
C ALA A 413 38.73 15.31 6.88
N THR A 414 38.93 16.12 7.92
CA THR A 414 37.83 16.57 8.77
C THR A 414 37.04 17.70 8.10
N VAL A 415 35.73 17.49 7.91
CA VAL A 415 34.79 18.55 7.51
C VAL A 415 33.87 18.81 8.70
N PHE A 416 33.93 20.01 9.26
CA PHE A 416 33.22 20.37 10.51
C PHE A 416 33.47 19.39 11.68
N GLY A 417 34.63 18.72 11.72
CA GLY A 417 34.98 17.76 12.76
C GLY A 417 34.51 16.31 12.52
N ILE A 418 33.85 16.02 11.40
CA ILE A 418 33.44 14.64 11.02
C ILE A 418 34.57 13.99 10.20
N ALA A 419 34.97 12.77 10.60
CA ALA A 419 36.08 12.02 9.99
C ALA A 419 35.68 11.14 8.79
N SER A 420 34.37 10.91 8.55
CA SER A 420 33.87 10.01 7.50
C SER A 420 32.92 10.75 6.56
N PHE A 421 33.50 11.35 5.53
CA PHE A 421 32.81 12.22 4.56
C PHE A 421 33.40 12.02 3.15
N VAL A 422 32.55 11.94 2.13
CA VAL A 422 32.99 11.92 0.72
C VAL A 422 32.02 12.72 -0.16
N GLN A 423 32.57 13.57 -1.03
CA GLN A 423 31.85 14.15 -2.16
C GLN A 423 32.12 13.33 -3.41
N ILE A 424 31.08 13.12 -4.22
CA ILE A 424 31.16 12.29 -5.43
C ILE A 424 30.59 13.07 -6.63
N PRO A 425 31.25 14.15 -7.08
CA PRO A 425 30.65 15.09 -8.04
C PRO A 425 30.20 14.48 -9.37
N GLY A 426 30.83 13.41 -9.84
CA GLY A 426 30.47 12.73 -11.09
C GLY A 426 29.48 11.58 -10.97
N HIS A 427 29.00 11.26 -9.76
CA HIS A 427 28.05 10.17 -9.56
C HIS A 427 26.61 10.62 -9.86
N ARG A 428 25.86 9.79 -10.59
CA ARG A 428 24.53 10.14 -11.16
C ARG A 428 23.51 10.54 -10.12
N LYS A 429 23.57 9.92 -8.93
CA LYS A 429 22.54 10.07 -7.88
C LYS A 429 23.08 10.69 -6.60
N VAL A 430 24.11 10.13 -5.99
CA VAL A 430 24.74 10.65 -4.78
C VAL A 430 25.75 11.75 -5.10
N ALA A 431 25.53 12.96 -4.60
CA ALA A 431 26.48 14.07 -4.65
C ALA A 431 27.47 14.03 -3.48
N GLN A 432 27.02 13.51 -2.34
CA GLN A 432 27.79 13.41 -1.10
C GLN A 432 27.22 12.31 -0.21
N TYR A 433 28.10 11.63 0.54
CA TYR A 433 27.73 10.76 1.65
C TYR A 433 28.55 11.14 2.88
N ALA A 434 27.88 11.40 4.00
CA ALA A 434 28.48 11.75 5.28
C ALA A 434 27.94 10.83 6.37
N LYS A 435 28.80 10.33 7.26
CA LYS A 435 28.40 9.43 8.35
C LYS A 435 28.51 10.13 9.71
N LEU A 436 27.43 10.09 10.48
CA LEU A 436 27.33 10.66 11.82
C LEU A 436 27.12 9.54 12.86
N GLY A 437 28.18 8.79 13.21
CA GLY A 437 28.09 7.77 14.26
C GLY A 437 29.29 6.83 14.35
N ILE A 438 29.48 6.16 15.51
CA ILE A 438 30.58 5.22 15.77
C ILE A 438 30.28 3.81 15.20
N ALA A 439 29.03 3.51 14.81
CA ALA A 439 28.58 2.17 14.40
C ALA A 439 27.98 2.04 12.98
N GLY A 440 27.70 3.13 12.26
CA GLY A 440 27.13 3.03 10.90
C GLY A 440 28.08 2.35 9.91
N ASP A 441 27.56 1.56 8.99
CA ASP A 441 28.31 1.11 7.80
C ASP A 441 27.85 1.94 6.60
N VAL A 442 28.08 1.51 5.37
CA VAL A 442 27.54 2.16 4.16
C VAL A 442 26.25 1.49 3.69
N THR A 443 25.66 0.67 4.57
CA THR A 443 24.51 -0.16 4.26
C THR A 443 23.35 0.26 5.15
N ASP A 444 22.19 0.50 4.54
CA ASP A 444 21.00 0.81 5.32
C ASP A 444 20.43 -0.49 5.89
N ASN A 445 20.92 -0.90 7.06
CA ASN A 445 20.47 -2.11 7.74
C ASN A 445 19.04 -2.02 8.29
N HIS A 446 18.50 -0.80 8.41
CA HIS A 446 17.12 -0.56 8.84
C HIS A 446 16.15 -0.41 7.65
N GLY A 447 16.62 0.13 6.53
CA GLY A 447 15.88 0.31 5.27
C GLY A 447 15.06 1.59 5.17
N HIS A 448 14.96 2.42 6.23
CA HIS A 448 14.09 3.61 6.22
C HIS A 448 14.65 4.70 5.32
N GLY A 449 15.94 5.00 5.41
CA GLY A 449 16.59 6.01 4.59
C GLY A 449 16.56 5.69 3.10
N THR A 450 16.70 4.41 2.76
CA THR A 450 16.56 3.93 1.38
C THR A 450 15.16 4.21 0.85
N LEU A 451 14.10 3.91 1.61
CA LEU A 451 12.71 4.22 1.19
C LEU A 451 12.46 5.71 1.00
N VAL A 452 12.95 6.54 1.93
CA VAL A 452 12.79 7.99 1.84
C VAL A 452 13.52 8.53 0.61
N ALA A 453 14.76 8.07 0.37
CA ALA A 453 15.54 8.45 -0.80
C ALA A 453 14.87 8.01 -2.11
N GLY A 454 14.20 6.85 -2.11
CA GLY A 454 13.49 6.31 -3.26
C GLY A 454 12.30 7.19 -3.66
N SER A 455 11.44 7.53 -2.71
CA SER A 455 10.30 8.43 -2.95
C SER A 455 10.75 9.84 -3.34
N LEU A 456 11.94 10.27 -2.88
CA LEU A 456 12.48 11.60 -3.17
C LEU A 456 13.04 11.69 -4.60
N ALA A 457 13.99 10.81 -4.92
CA ALA A 457 14.78 10.89 -6.15
C ALA A 457 15.20 9.52 -6.70
N GLY A 458 14.56 8.42 -6.28
CA GLY A 458 14.84 7.08 -6.80
C GLY A 458 14.59 7.01 -8.31
N ALA A 459 15.56 6.48 -9.06
CA ALA A 459 15.40 6.29 -10.50
C ALA A 459 16.19 5.07 -10.96
N MET A 460 15.45 4.02 -11.36
CA MET A 460 16.05 2.83 -11.95
C MET A 460 16.56 3.14 -13.36
N LEU A 461 17.61 2.45 -13.78
CA LEU A 461 18.18 2.55 -15.11
C LEU A 461 17.63 1.43 -16.00
N SER A 462 17.25 1.75 -17.23
CA SER A 462 16.99 0.77 -18.29
C SER A 462 18.29 0.22 -18.85
N GLU A 463 19.33 1.04 -18.90
CA GLU A 463 20.66 0.69 -19.40
C GLU A 463 21.72 1.14 -18.40
N PRO A 464 22.24 0.23 -17.55
CA PRO A 464 23.22 0.59 -16.52
C PRO A 464 24.50 1.25 -17.03
N GLU A 465 24.86 1.02 -18.31
CA GLU A 465 26.05 1.59 -18.95
C GLU A 465 25.87 3.05 -19.43
N ASP A 466 24.62 3.55 -19.49
CA ASP A 466 24.31 4.96 -19.75
C ASP A 466 23.55 5.59 -18.56
N PRO A 467 24.20 5.68 -17.38
CA PRO A 467 23.56 6.06 -16.12
C PRO A 467 22.97 7.47 -16.11
N ASP A 468 23.39 8.34 -17.04
CA ASP A 468 22.96 9.72 -17.08
C ASP A 468 21.70 9.92 -17.94
N ASN A 469 21.39 8.99 -18.88
CA ASN A 469 20.27 9.13 -19.81
C ASN A 469 19.22 8.03 -19.75
N SER A 470 19.51 6.87 -19.17
CA SER A 470 18.66 5.67 -19.28
C SER A 470 17.61 5.51 -18.18
N ILE A 471 17.20 6.59 -17.50
CA ILE A 471 16.26 6.44 -16.38
C ILE A 471 14.87 5.95 -16.81
N ILE A 472 14.26 5.09 -15.99
CA ILE A 472 12.88 4.64 -16.19
C ILE A 472 11.96 5.49 -15.31
N ILE A 473 11.06 6.23 -15.96
CA ILE A 473 10.17 7.21 -15.30
C ILE A 473 8.75 6.68 -15.02
N GLN A 474 8.39 5.52 -15.58
CA GLN A 474 7.05 4.91 -15.43
C GLN A 474 7.10 3.65 -14.59
N ILE A 475 7.91 3.67 -13.51
CA ILE A 475 7.90 2.59 -12.53
C ILE A 475 7.31 3.10 -11.24
N ASP A 476 6.61 2.18 -10.62
CA ASP A 476 6.06 2.18 -9.29
C ASP A 476 6.92 2.77 -8.17
N ALA A 477 8.25 2.78 -8.26
CA ALA A 477 9.13 3.33 -7.23
C ALA A 477 9.97 4.51 -7.75
N THR A 478 9.59 5.11 -8.88
CA THR A 478 10.22 6.34 -9.38
C THR A 478 9.89 7.47 -8.42
N GLY A 479 10.93 8.10 -7.87
CA GLY A 479 10.78 9.23 -6.94
C GLY A 479 10.31 10.51 -7.62
N ALA A 480 9.82 11.45 -6.82
CA ALA A 480 9.23 12.70 -7.28
C ALA A 480 10.17 13.56 -8.16
N ALA A 481 11.48 13.54 -7.85
CA ALA A 481 12.52 14.23 -8.63
C ALA A 481 13.57 13.22 -9.14
N PRO A 482 13.25 12.38 -10.14
CA PRO A 482 14.05 11.20 -10.48
C PRO A 482 15.43 11.53 -11.07
N ARG A 483 15.70 12.79 -11.45
CA ARG A 483 17.01 13.25 -11.91
C ARG A 483 17.70 14.24 -10.97
N ALA A 484 17.11 14.50 -9.81
CA ALA A 484 17.83 15.17 -8.73
C ALA A 484 18.92 14.27 -8.16
N ARG A 485 19.92 14.91 -7.57
CA ARG A 485 21.00 14.25 -6.83
C ARG A 485 20.79 14.41 -5.33
N LEU A 486 21.37 13.51 -4.55
CA LEU A 486 21.18 13.43 -3.10
C LEU A 486 22.49 13.73 -2.36
N SER A 487 22.42 14.59 -1.36
CA SER A 487 23.43 14.73 -0.31
C SER A 487 22.93 13.94 0.91
N ILE A 488 23.54 12.78 1.16
CA ILE A 488 23.12 11.87 2.22
C ILE A 488 23.93 12.13 3.48
N VAL A 489 23.22 12.24 4.60
CA VAL A 489 23.78 12.20 5.95
C VAL A 489 23.23 10.95 6.63
N ASP A 490 24.07 9.95 6.80
CA ASP A 490 23.74 8.73 7.54
C ASP A 490 23.80 9.03 9.03
N ALA A 491 22.63 8.98 9.67
CA ALA A 491 22.42 9.27 11.07
C ALA A 491 21.98 8.03 11.87
N GLN A 492 22.25 6.81 11.37
CA GLN A 492 21.90 5.60 12.11
C GLN A 492 22.70 5.49 13.43
N GLY A 493 21.98 5.30 14.54
CA GLY A 493 22.59 4.92 15.82
C GLY A 493 22.30 3.49 16.24
N GLY A 494 23.29 2.87 16.88
CA GLY A 494 23.26 1.45 17.25
C GLY A 494 23.70 0.53 16.11
N ASP A 495 23.56 -0.77 16.33
CA ASP A 495 24.01 -1.90 15.48
C ASP A 495 22.99 -2.32 14.39
N GLY A 496 22.13 -1.39 13.93
CA GLY A 496 21.28 -1.60 12.76
C GLY A 496 20.07 -2.55 12.94
N GLY A 497 19.76 -2.99 14.16
CA GLY A 497 18.56 -3.79 14.45
C GLY A 497 17.24 -3.01 14.34
N SER A 498 16.10 -3.69 14.53
CA SER A 498 14.73 -3.15 14.54
C SER A 498 14.41 -2.13 15.66
N GLY A 499 15.45 -1.65 16.35
CA GLY A 499 15.42 -0.55 17.32
C GLY A 499 16.48 0.54 17.05
N ALA A 500 17.03 0.61 15.82
CA ALA A 500 17.95 1.66 15.42
C ALA A 500 17.28 3.04 15.62
N THR A 501 17.87 3.84 16.50
CA THR A 501 17.45 5.22 16.74
C THR A 501 18.19 6.13 15.77
N LEU A 502 17.51 7.12 15.19
CA LEU A 502 18.19 8.16 14.41
C LEU A 502 18.92 9.11 15.37
N TRP A 503 20.24 9.21 15.23
CA TRP A 503 21.09 10.16 15.93
C TRP A 503 21.38 11.37 15.04
N VAL A 504 20.33 12.09 14.68
CA VAL A 504 20.50 13.33 13.91
C VAL A 504 21.03 14.43 14.84
N PRO A 505 22.01 15.24 14.43
CA PRO A 505 22.48 16.36 15.23
C PRO A 505 21.33 17.25 15.65
N TYR A 506 21.17 17.43 16.95
CA TYR A 506 20.13 18.30 17.50
C TYR A 506 20.36 19.77 17.07
N ASP A 507 21.62 20.16 16.83
CA ASP A 507 21.98 21.42 16.19
C ASP A 507 22.00 21.29 14.66
N ALA A 508 20.93 21.76 14.01
CA ALA A 508 20.85 21.78 12.56
C ALA A 508 21.74 22.85 11.91
N TYR A 509 22.10 23.90 12.67
CA TYR A 509 22.78 25.10 12.19
C TYR A 509 24.29 24.91 12.07
N GLY A 510 24.94 24.36 13.11
CA GLY A 510 26.39 24.29 13.17
C GLY A 510 27.01 23.20 12.29
N LEU A 511 26.24 22.15 11.95
CA LEU A 511 26.76 20.96 11.29
C LEU A 511 25.85 20.45 10.18
N TYR A 512 24.60 20.16 10.50
CA TYR A 512 23.74 19.34 9.64
C TYR A 512 23.40 20.01 8.29
N LEU A 513 22.70 21.14 8.30
CA LEU A 513 22.30 21.84 7.07
C LEU A 513 23.50 22.42 6.29
N PRO A 514 24.58 22.92 6.95
CA PRO A 514 25.81 23.30 6.24
C PRO A 514 26.45 22.17 5.42
N LEU A 515 26.36 20.91 5.85
CA LEU A 515 26.90 19.78 5.08
C LEU A 515 26.16 19.61 3.74
N HIS A 516 24.84 19.78 3.74
CA HIS A 516 24.04 19.72 2.53
C HIS A 516 24.32 20.92 1.62
N LEU A 517 24.38 22.13 2.20
CA LEU A 517 24.71 23.34 1.44
C LEU A 517 26.09 23.23 0.76
N LYS A 518 27.09 22.66 1.45
CA LYS A 518 28.44 22.40 0.88
C LYS A 518 28.42 21.42 -0.29
N ALA A 519 27.45 20.50 -0.34
CA ALA A 519 27.24 19.60 -1.47
C ALA A 519 26.51 20.26 -2.65
N GLY A 520 26.14 21.54 -2.53
CA GLY A 520 25.35 22.27 -3.51
C GLY A 520 23.84 22.15 -3.32
N ALA A 521 23.38 21.55 -2.21
CA ALA A 521 21.95 21.47 -1.94
C ALA A 521 21.35 22.85 -1.65
N SER A 522 20.13 23.07 -2.13
CA SER A 522 19.29 24.22 -1.77
C SER A 522 17.95 23.78 -1.14
N ILE A 523 17.77 22.48 -0.99
CA ILE A 523 16.55 21.84 -0.49
C ILE A 523 17.01 20.77 0.51
N SER A 524 16.38 20.67 1.68
CA SER A 524 16.45 19.47 2.54
C SER A 524 15.09 18.78 2.67
N SER A 525 15.11 17.46 2.84
CA SER A 525 13.95 16.60 3.05
C SER A 525 14.18 15.73 4.29
N ASP A 526 13.52 16.09 5.37
CA ASP A 526 13.84 15.63 6.71
C ASP A 526 12.66 14.83 7.28
N SER A 527 12.73 13.50 7.16
CA SER A 527 11.65 12.55 7.47
C SER A 527 11.66 12.05 8.92
N TRP A 528 12.13 12.87 9.85
CA TRP A 528 12.32 12.55 11.26
C TRP A 528 11.93 13.73 12.15
N GLY A 529 11.68 13.46 13.43
CA GLY A 529 11.32 14.47 14.41
C GLY A 529 11.30 13.93 15.83
N ASN A 530 11.25 14.83 16.81
CA ASN A 530 11.20 14.46 18.23
C ASN A 530 9.74 14.25 18.64
N ALA A 531 9.39 13.01 19.00
CA ALA A 531 8.09 12.74 19.60
C ALA A 531 7.93 13.59 20.88
N PHE A 532 6.77 14.24 21.05
CA PHE A 532 6.35 14.96 22.26
C PHE A 532 6.93 16.37 22.54
N SER A 533 7.80 16.91 21.68
CA SER A 533 8.20 18.33 21.72
C SER A 533 7.20 19.18 20.92
N THR A 534 6.04 19.49 21.49
CA THR A 534 5.05 20.39 20.83
C THR A 534 5.36 21.88 21.02
N GLY A 535 6.47 22.22 21.68
CA GLY A 535 6.96 23.59 21.84
C GLY A 535 8.02 23.97 20.80
N TYR A 536 8.27 25.27 20.67
CA TYR A 536 9.41 25.78 19.92
C TYR A 536 10.72 25.52 20.68
N GLU A 537 11.52 24.56 20.26
CA GLU A 537 12.74 24.16 20.97
C GLU A 537 14.04 24.59 20.26
N SER A 538 15.20 24.27 20.86
CA SER A 538 16.52 24.59 20.31
C SER A 538 16.75 24.01 18.91
N GLN A 539 16.18 22.85 18.59
CA GLN A 539 16.29 22.30 17.24
C GLN A 539 15.50 23.15 16.23
N SER A 540 14.28 23.57 16.58
CA SER A 540 13.50 24.50 15.75
C SER A 540 14.22 25.84 15.56
N LYS A 541 14.83 26.37 16.64
CA LYS A 541 15.70 27.56 16.61
C LYS A 541 16.85 27.40 15.62
N SER A 542 17.50 26.23 15.59
CA SER A 542 18.64 25.98 14.72
C SER A 542 18.24 25.95 13.22
N TYR A 543 17.10 25.37 12.88
CA TYR A 543 16.54 25.45 11.51
C TYR A 543 16.21 26.89 11.12
N ASP A 544 15.49 27.61 11.98
CA ASP A 544 15.09 29.00 11.69
C ASP A 544 16.31 29.90 11.48
N LYS A 545 17.34 29.77 12.35
CA LYS A 545 18.60 30.50 12.24
C LYS A 545 19.32 30.20 10.93
N PHE A 546 19.44 28.93 10.56
CA PHE A 546 20.10 28.53 9.32
C PHE A 546 19.38 29.09 8.10
N LEU A 547 18.05 28.92 8.02
CA LEU A 547 17.26 29.36 6.88
C LEU A 547 17.25 30.89 6.76
N TRP A 548 17.16 31.62 7.87
CA TRP A 548 17.27 33.08 7.90
C TRP A 548 18.62 33.56 7.33
N GLU A 549 19.74 32.92 7.69
CA GLU A 549 21.08 33.28 7.18
C GLU A 549 21.35 32.75 5.75
N ASN A 550 20.57 31.77 5.27
CA ASN A 550 20.72 31.13 3.96
C ASN A 550 19.42 31.22 3.15
N PRO A 551 19.03 32.41 2.67
CA PRO A 551 17.72 32.67 2.10
C PRO A 551 17.41 31.89 0.81
N ASN A 552 18.40 31.26 0.16
CA ASN A 552 18.19 30.43 -1.02
C ASN A 552 17.88 28.95 -0.68
N PHE A 553 17.92 28.59 0.59
CA PHE A 553 17.71 27.23 1.07
C PHE A 553 16.27 27.06 1.57
N ILE A 554 15.65 25.90 1.37
CA ILE A 554 14.35 25.52 1.93
C ILE A 554 14.44 24.13 2.58
N SER A 555 13.79 23.95 3.73
CA SER A 555 13.74 22.66 4.42
C SER A 555 12.30 22.17 4.52
N LEU A 556 12.06 20.94 4.05
CA LEU A 556 10.80 20.24 4.23
C LEU A 556 10.95 19.21 5.35
N VAL A 557 10.07 19.25 6.34
CA VAL A 557 10.16 18.42 7.55
C VAL A 557 8.85 17.67 7.74
N SER A 558 8.90 16.38 8.06
CA SER A 558 7.70 15.59 8.36
C SER A 558 6.96 16.11 9.59
N ALA A 559 5.63 16.22 9.49
CA ALA A 559 4.81 16.73 10.60
C ALA A 559 4.83 15.79 11.83
N GLY A 560 5.10 14.50 11.62
CA GLY A 560 5.04 13.46 12.64
C GLY A 560 3.86 12.51 12.46
N ASN A 561 3.95 11.34 13.09
CA ASN A 561 2.94 10.27 13.02
C ASN A 561 2.15 10.15 14.33
N ASP A 562 2.03 11.26 15.08
CA ASP A 562 1.44 11.30 16.42
C ASP A 562 0.01 11.84 16.42
N GLY A 563 -0.66 11.93 15.27
CA GLY A 563 -1.99 12.52 15.11
C GLY A 563 -3.08 11.92 16.00
N THR A 564 -2.95 10.65 16.39
CA THR A 564 -3.87 9.96 17.31
C THR A 564 -3.56 10.20 18.79
N LYS A 565 -2.37 10.73 19.11
CA LYS A 565 -1.92 10.99 20.49
C LYS A 565 -2.62 12.23 21.03
N SER A 566 -3.11 12.16 22.27
CA SER A 566 -4.36 12.86 22.59
C SER A 566 -4.31 13.89 23.72
N LEU A 567 -3.24 13.92 24.51
CA LEU A 567 -3.18 14.79 25.70
C LEU A 567 -2.87 16.25 25.40
N LEU A 568 -2.59 16.58 24.14
CA LEU A 568 -2.11 17.89 23.72
C LEU A 568 -3.12 18.53 22.75
N SER A 569 -3.22 19.85 22.77
CA SER A 569 -4.04 20.64 21.83
C SER A 569 -3.52 20.61 20.39
N CYS A 570 -2.37 19.96 20.17
CA CYS A 570 -1.67 19.78 18.91
C CYS A 570 -0.73 18.56 19.04
N THR A 571 -0.34 17.97 17.92
CA THR A 571 0.54 16.78 17.87
C THR A 571 1.74 16.98 16.96
N ILE A 572 1.81 18.10 16.22
CA ILE A 572 3.01 18.48 15.47
C ILE A 572 4.14 18.86 16.43
N SER A 573 5.35 18.40 16.12
CA SER A 573 6.51 18.56 17.00
C SER A 573 7.74 19.13 16.30
N SER A 574 8.80 19.38 17.07
CA SER A 574 10.10 19.81 16.53
C SER A 574 10.75 18.71 15.68
N PRO A 575 11.37 19.05 14.53
CA PRO A 575 11.59 20.41 14.00
C PRO A 575 10.46 20.98 13.12
N ALA A 576 9.40 20.23 12.82
CA ALA A 576 8.32 20.69 11.93
C ALA A 576 7.60 21.96 12.46
N ILE A 577 7.63 22.18 13.77
CA ILE A 577 7.10 23.38 14.43
C ILE A 577 7.93 24.66 14.18
N ALA A 578 9.14 24.56 13.61
CA ALA A 578 9.94 25.72 13.23
C ALA A 578 9.18 26.63 12.25
N LYS A 579 9.47 27.94 12.28
CA LYS A 579 8.73 28.92 11.48
C LYS A 579 9.07 28.82 10.00
N ASN A 580 10.36 28.67 9.72
CA ASN A 580 10.92 28.84 8.39
C ASN A 580 10.85 27.57 7.54
N VAL A 581 10.69 26.40 8.18
CA VAL A 581 10.52 25.12 7.47
C VAL A 581 9.13 25.00 6.85
N VAL A 582 9.00 24.08 5.89
CA VAL A 582 7.71 23.59 5.38
C VAL A 582 7.40 22.26 6.06
N ALA A 583 6.43 22.25 6.96
CA ALA A 583 5.95 21.04 7.60
C ALA A 583 4.99 20.29 6.69
N VAL A 584 5.23 18.99 6.49
CA VAL A 584 4.48 18.15 5.56
C VAL A 584 3.70 17.07 6.31
N GLY A 585 2.37 17.15 6.25
CA GLY A 585 1.47 16.11 6.75
C GLY A 585 1.11 15.06 5.68
N ALA A 586 0.47 13.97 6.11
CA ALA A 586 0.18 12.82 5.28
C ALA A 586 -1.32 12.72 4.91
N GLY A 587 -1.58 12.58 3.62
CA GLY A 587 -2.92 12.33 3.06
C GLY A 587 -2.98 11.02 2.28
N TYR A 588 -4.19 10.64 1.88
CA TYR A 588 -4.39 9.50 0.99
C TYR A 588 -4.07 9.85 -0.47
N ARG A 589 -3.67 8.84 -1.26
CA ARG A 589 -3.62 8.91 -2.74
C ARG A 589 -4.73 8.11 -3.41
N ILE A 590 -5.93 8.17 -2.85
CA ILE A 590 -7.07 7.37 -3.30
C ILE A 590 -8.01 8.24 -4.15
N PRO A 591 -8.41 7.85 -5.36
CA PRO A 591 -9.33 8.66 -6.16
C PRO A 591 -10.73 8.72 -5.52
N PRO A 592 -11.54 9.76 -5.81
CA PRO A 592 -12.93 9.79 -5.40
C PRO A 592 -13.71 8.54 -5.83
N GLY A 593 -14.63 8.07 -4.99
CA GLY A 593 -15.46 6.89 -5.28
C GLY A 593 -14.79 5.53 -5.08
N PHE A 594 -13.58 5.46 -4.53
CA PHE A 594 -12.90 4.20 -4.21
C PHE A 594 -13.62 3.39 -3.13
N GLY A 595 -14.11 4.05 -2.07
CA GLY A 595 -14.85 3.39 -0.99
C GLY A 595 -14.96 4.20 0.29
N ASN A 596 -15.59 3.58 1.30
CA ASN A 596 -15.76 4.17 2.63
C ASN A 596 -14.81 3.53 3.64
N ARG A 597 -14.45 4.31 4.67
CA ARG A 597 -13.74 3.83 5.87
C ARG A 597 -14.57 4.09 7.12
N SER A 598 -14.38 3.24 8.14
CA SER A 598 -14.95 3.48 9.46
C SER A 598 -14.20 4.61 10.17
N GLN A 599 -14.91 5.68 10.51
CA GLN A 599 -14.47 6.64 11.52
C GLN A 599 -15.07 6.22 12.86
N TYR A 600 -14.23 6.01 13.87
CA TYR A 600 -14.65 5.70 15.22
C TYR A 600 -14.49 6.91 16.13
N ALA A 601 -15.42 7.07 17.07
CA ALA A 601 -15.33 8.09 18.10
C ALA A 601 -16.05 7.66 19.38
N VAL A 602 -15.58 8.16 20.51
CA VAL A 602 -16.24 8.07 21.80
C VAL A 602 -16.93 9.39 22.11
N ARG A 603 -18.21 9.31 22.47
CA ARG A 603 -19.03 10.43 22.91
C ARG A 603 -19.35 10.27 24.38
N GLY A 604 -19.14 11.31 25.16
CA GLY A 604 -19.44 11.35 26.57
C GLY A 604 -20.37 12.50 26.94
N LEU A 605 -21.22 12.28 27.93
CA LEU A 605 -22.03 13.32 28.56
C LEU A 605 -21.98 13.15 30.09
N ARG A 606 -21.63 14.22 30.80
CA ARG A 606 -21.75 14.32 32.25
C ARG A 606 -23.05 15.00 32.65
N ARG A 607 -23.50 14.77 33.88
CA ARG A 607 -24.71 15.41 34.45
C ARG A 607 -24.59 16.94 34.54
N ASP A 608 -23.38 17.46 34.64
CA ASP A 608 -23.09 18.90 34.65
C ASP A 608 -23.17 19.55 33.25
N GLY A 609 -23.49 18.77 32.20
CA GLY A 609 -23.59 19.23 30.82
C GLY A 609 -22.28 19.16 30.04
N THR A 610 -21.18 18.71 30.65
CA THR A 610 -19.90 18.55 29.94
C THR A 610 -20.00 17.45 28.89
N VAL A 611 -19.64 17.78 27.66
CA VAL A 611 -19.60 16.85 26.53
C VAL A 611 -18.16 16.46 26.23
N LEU A 612 -17.93 15.17 25.99
CA LEU A 612 -16.70 14.64 25.44
C LEU A 612 -16.97 14.16 24.01
N TYR A 613 -16.15 14.57 23.06
CA TYR A 613 -16.08 13.93 21.75
C TYR A 613 -14.62 13.58 21.50
N ARG A 614 -14.33 12.29 21.26
CA ARG A 614 -12.97 11.81 21.04
C ARG A 614 -12.92 10.88 19.84
N PRO A 615 -12.33 11.28 18.70
CA PRO A 615 -11.93 10.33 17.67
C PRO A 615 -10.99 9.30 18.26
N ILE A 616 -11.16 8.02 17.89
CA ILE A 616 -10.28 6.95 18.36
C ILE A 616 -9.89 6.03 17.21
N PHE A 617 -8.70 5.44 17.33
CA PHE A 617 -8.12 4.54 16.33
C PHE A 617 -7.74 3.21 16.99
N PRO A 618 -8.73 2.36 17.33
CA PRO A 618 -8.48 1.07 17.92
C PRO A 618 -7.73 0.13 16.97
N MET A 619 -6.68 -0.51 17.47
CA MET A 619 -6.01 -1.65 16.81
C MET A 619 -6.82 -2.92 17.09
N GLU A 620 -7.37 -3.54 16.05
CA GLU A 620 -8.29 -4.67 16.18
C GLU A 620 -7.61 -6.01 15.84
N SER A 621 -7.91 -7.05 16.63
CA SER A 621 -7.33 -8.39 16.43
C SER A 621 -7.97 -9.16 15.26
N PHE A 622 -9.14 -8.72 14.77
CA PHE A 622 -9.94 -9.31 13.67
C PHE A 622 -10.17 -10.84 13.76
N VAL A 623 -10.01 -11.45 14.94
CA VAL A 623 -10.06 -12.91 15.12
C VAL A 623 -11.47 -13.49 14.95
N VAL A 624 -12.51 -12.74 15.35
CA VAL A 624 -13.91 -13.20 15.35
C VAL A 624 -14.82 -12.17 14.71
N ASN A 625 -14.97 -11.02 15.35
CA ASN A 625 -15.75 -9.88 14.86
C ASN A 625 -14.90 -8.61 14.94
N SER A 626 -15.27 -7.60 14.15
CA SER A 626 -14.72 -6.25 14.23
C SER A 626 -15.66 -5.32 14.98
N LEU A 627 -15.13 -4.20 15.50
CA LEU A 627 -16.00 -3.15 16.08
C LEU A 627 -16.98 -2.62 15.03
N ALA A 628 -16.57 -2.59 13.76
CA ALA A 628 -17.44 -2.23 12.65
C ALA A 628 -18.66 -3.15 12.52
N THR A 629 -18.45 -4.47 12.56
CA THR A 629 -19.54 -5.46 12.48
C THR A 629 -20.47 -5.34 13.69
N ILE A 630 -19.91 -5.20 14.90
CA ILE A 630 -20.71 -5.05 16.12
C ILE A 630 -21.55 -3.78 16.07
N ALA A 631 -20.95 -2.63 15.74
CA ALA A 631 -21.66 -1.35 15.67
C ALA A 631 -22.76 -1.37 14.60
N SER A 632 -22.51 -1.99 13.44
CA SER A 632 -23.49 -2.04 12.34
C SER A 632 -24.74 -2.85 12.68
N SER A 633 -24.67 -3.73 13.68
CA SER A 633 -25.84 -4.45 14.21
C SER A 633 -26.71 -3.62 15.17
N ARG A 634 -26.28 -2.40 15.52
CA ARG A 634 -26.95 -1.52 16.49
C ARG A 634 -27.66 -0.36 15.78
N LYS A 635 -28.75 0.10 16.39
CA LYS A 635 -29.43 1.32 15.96
C LYS A 635 -28.45 2.50 16.06
N GLU A 636 -28.27 3.21 14.95
CA GLU A 636 -27.37 4.38 14.82
C GLU A 636 -25.86 4.09 15.06
N GLY A 637 -25.44 2.82 15.11
CA GLY A 637 -24.03 2.47 15.31
C GLY A 637 -23.49 2.81 16.71
N VAL A 638 -24.37 3.01 17.69
CA VAL A 638 -24.01 3.42 19.06
C VAL A 638 -23.88 2.18 19.96
N ILE A 639 -22.78 2.10 20.72
CA ILE A 639 -22.54 1.04 21.71
C ILE A 639 -22.20 1.68 23.05
N PRO A 640 -22.91 1.37 24.16
CA PRO A 640 -22.54 1.89 25.48
C PRO A 640 -21.19 1.33 25.91
N ILE A 641 -20.35 2.19 26.48
CA ILE A 641 -19.05 1.80 27.03
C ILE A 641 -19.18 1.60 28.55
N VAL A 642 -18.68 0.47 29.05
CA VAL A 642 -18.66 0.13 30.48
C VAL A 642 -17.23 -0.17 30.90
N ILE A 643 -16.77 0.43 32.00
CA ILE A 643 -15.46 0.11 32.58
C ILE A 643 -15.57 -1.22 33.33
N ALA A 644 -14.65 -2.14 33.05
CA ALA A 644 -14.58 -3.43 33.71
C ALA A 644 -14.41 -3.30 35.25
N ARG A 645 -15.00 -4.24 35.99
CA ARG A 645 -14.82 -4.41 37.44
C ARG A 645 -14.52 -5.89 37.74
N PRO A 646 -13.30 -6.28 38.15
CA PRO A 646 -12.10 -5.44 38.26
C PRO A 646 -11.66 -4.86 36.91
N ILE A 647 -10.94 -3.74 36.93
CA ILE A 647 -10.57 -2.97 35.72
C ILE A 647 -9.67 -3.75 34.75
N ASP A 648 -8.96 -4.75 35.25
CA ASP A 648 -8.13 -5.63 34.43
C ASP A 648 -8.92 -6.80 33.80
N ALA A 649 -10.22 -6.94 34.08
CA ALA A 649 -11.06 -8.03 33.61
C ALA A 649 -10.45 -9.45 33.79
N CYS A 650 -9.55 -9.62 34.76
CA CYS A 650 -8.85 -10.90 34.98
C CYS A 650 -9.59 -11.84 35.93
N SER A 651 -10.74 -11.42 36.44
CA SER A 651 -11.69 -12.24 37.20
C SER A 651 -13.11 -12.01 36.64
N PRO A 652 -14.11 -12.86 36.98
CA PRO A 652 -15.49 -12.61 36.57
C PRO A 652 -15.95 -11.18 36.87
N LEU A 653 -16.61 -10.54 35.91
CA LEU A 653 -16.98 -9.13 36.01
C LEU A 653 -18.07 -8.93 37.07
N LEU A 654 -17.82 -8.02 38.00
CA LEU A 654 -18.72 -7.59 39.08
C LEU A 654 -19.67 -6.45 38.65
N ASN A 655 -19.60 -6.01 37.40
CA ASN A 655 -20.55 -5.04 36.85
C ASN A 655 -21.98 -5.64 36.81
N PRO A 656 -23.03 -4.82 36.94
CA PRO A 656 -24.40 -5.30 36.80
C PRO A 656 -24.62 -5.98 35.42
N PRO A 657 -25.25 -7.17 35.33
CA PRO A 657 -25.46 -7.86 34.05
C PRO A 657 -26.22 -7.02 33.02
N SER A 658 -27.16 -6.19 33.48
CA SER A 658 -27.91 -5.26 32.61
C SER A 658 -27.05 -4.17 31.98
N ALA A 659 -25.93 -3.80 32.62
CA ALA A 659 -24.99 -2.83 32.06
C ALA A 659 -24.04 -3.49 31.05
N LEU A 660 -23.70 -4.77 31.23
CA LEU A 660 -22.78 -5.49 30.36
C LEU A 660 -23.43 -5.98 29.07
N SER A 661 -24.72 -6.30 29.10
CA SER A 661 -25.43 -6.87 27.95
C SER A 661 -25.29 -5.99 26.70
N GLY A 662 -24.53 -6.48 25.73
CA GLY A 662 -24.31 -5.79 24.46
C GLY A 662 -23.37 -4.58 24.51
N ALA A 663 -22.75 -4.29 25.64
CA ALA A 663 -21.84 -3.17 25.82
C ALA A 663 -20.43 -3.45 25.26
N LEU A 664 -19.67 -2.37 25.07
CA LEU A 664 -18.23 -2.42 24.87
C LEU A 664 -17.56 -2.26 26.24
N VAL A 665 -16.82 -3.27 26.66
CA VAL A 665 -16.12 -3.26 27.95
C VAL A 665 -14.72 -2.67 27.77
N LEU A 666 -14.43 -1.62 28.52
CA LEU A 666 -13.11 -0.98 28.60
C LEU A 666 -12.32 -1.57 29.77
N ALA A 667 -11.14 -2.12 29.50
CA ALA A 667 -10.28 -2.75 30.50
C ALA A 667 -8.80 -2.35 30.30
N VAL A 668 -7.98 -2.43 31.34
CA VAL A 668 -6.51 -2.24 31.22
C VAL A 668 -5.82 -3.56 30.89
N THR A 669 -4.58 -3.52 30.42
CA THR A 669 -3.71 -4.70 30.43
C THR A 669 -3.58 -5.24 31.86
N GLY A 670 -3.83 -6.54 32.01
CA GLY A 670 -3.91 -7.22 33.30
C GLY A 670 -2.77 -8.20 33.55
N HIS A 671 -2.85 -8.88 34.69
CA HIS A 671 -1.93 -9.96 35.07
C HIS A 671 -2.24 -11.30 34.38
N CYS A 672 -3.39 -11.40 33.71
CA CYS A 672 -3.81 -12.54 32.91
C CYS A 672 -3.65 -12.23 31.41
N SER A 673 -3.79 -13.24 30.55
CA SER A 673 -3.69 -13.04 29.11
C SER A 673 -4.90 -12.25 28.57
N ILE A 674 -4.70 -11.53 27.45
CA ILE A 674 -5.79 -10.85 26.74
C ILE A 674 -6.89 -11.83 26.33
N LYS A 675 -6.53 -13.07 26.00
CA LYS A 675 -7.49 -14.16 25.74
C LYS A 675 -8.40 -14.39 26.96
N ASP A 676 -7.84 -14.46 28.16
CA ASP A 676 -8.61 -14.70 29.38
C ASP A 676 -9.53 -13.52 29.70
N GLN A 677 -9.07 -12.28 29.46
CA GLN A 677 -9.91 -11.09 29.57
C GLN A 677 -11.09 -11.17 28.59
N ALA A 678 -10.82 -11.50 27.33
CA ALA A 678 -11.83 -11.61 26.28
C ALA A 678 -12.88 -12.70 26.59
N VAL A 679 -12.46 -13.86 27.11
CA VAL A 679 -13.39 -14.93 27.52
C VAL A 679 -14.33 -14.45 28.63
N LYS A 680 -13.80 -13.83 29.69
CA LYS A 680 -14.61 -13.32 30.81
C LYS A 680 -15.58 -12.23 30.38
N VAL A 681 -15.14 -11.36 29.47
CA VAL A 681 -15.97 -10.31 28.88
C VAL A 681 -17.08 -10.91 28.02
N GLU A 682 -16.78 -11.92 27.19
CA GLU A 682 -17.81 -12.62 26.41
C GLU A 682 -18.83 -13.35 27.29
N GLU A 683 -18.38 -14.06 28.34
CA GLU A 683 -19.24 -14.77 29.29
C GLU A 683 -20.20 -13.83 30.04
N SER A 684 -19.80 -12.58 30.22
CA SER A 684 -20.63 -11.55 30.85
C SER A 684 -21.79 -11.04 29.98
N GLY A 685 -21.80 -11.40 28.69
CA GLY A 685 -22.80 -10.94 27.71
C GLY A 685 -22.45 -9.63 27.00
N ALA A 686 -21.23 -9.12 27.16
CA ALA A 686 -20.73 -7.97 26.42
C ALA A 686 -20.54 -8.29 24.92
N ALA A 687 -20.54 -7.24 24.10
CA ALA A 687 -20.38 -7.36 22.64
C ALA A 687 -18.94 -7.08 22.16
N ALA A 688 -18.14 -6.39 22.95
CA ALA A 688 -16.76 -6.05 22.60
C ALA A 688 -15.89 -5.84 23.84
N LEU A 689 -14.59 -6.07 23.67
CA LEU A 689 -13.52 -5.70 24.59
C LEU A 689 -12.62 -4.65 23.93
N MET A 690 -12.39 -3.54 24.61
CA MET A 690 -11.39 -2.53 24.26
C MET A 690 -10.38 -2.42 25.39
N ILE A 691 -9.11 -2.65 25.06
CA ILE A 691 -8.02 -2.71 26.03
C ILE A 691 -7.28 -1.38 26.00
N ILE A 692 -6.98 -0.84 27.18
CA ILE A 692 -6.10 0.30 27.38
C ILE A 692 -4.68 -0.24 27.45
N ALA A 693 -3.83 0.18 26.52
CA ALA A 693 -2.43 -0.19 26.49
C ALA A 693 -1.70 0.20 27.79
N ASP A 694 -0.60 -0.48 28.09
CA ASP A 694 0.31 -0.14 29.19
C ASP A 694 1.25 1.02 28.85
N SER A 695 1.51 1.26 27.57
CA SER A 695 2.40 2.32 27.09
C SER A 695 1.62 3.46 26.41
N THR A 696 2.20 4.65 26.49
CA THR A 696 1.74 5.84 25.76
C THR A 696 2.32 5.94 24.36
N ASP A 697 3.39 5.22 24.05
CA ASP A 697 4.23 5.54 22.87
C ASP A 697 4.12 4.47 21.78
N SER A 698 3.80 3.24 22.16
CA SER A 698 3.64 2.10 21.27
C SER A 698 2.52 1.20 21.77
N PHE A 699 1.54 0.96 20.90
CA PHE A 699 0.54 -0.06 21.09
C PHE A 699 0.36 -0.78 19.76
N THR A 700 0.04 -2.06 19.85
CA THR A 700 -0.10 -2.92 18.67
C THR A 700 -1.44 -3.61 18.71
N THR A 701 -1.75 -4.32 17.63
CA THR A 701 -2.88 -5.24 17.60
C THR A 701 -2.81 -6.21 18.78
N PRO A 702 -3.86 -6.29 19.62
CA PRO A 702 -3.83 -7.16 20.79
C PRO A 702 -3.67 -8.61 20.35
N TYR A 703 -2.64 -9.26 20.88
CA TYR A 703 -2.36 -10.65 20.57
C TYR A 703 -3.42 -11.58 21.18
N LEU A 704 -4.04 -12.40 20.34
CA LEU A 704 -5.13 -13.30 20.73
C LEU A 704 -4.96 -14.69 20.10
N ASP A 705 -4.52 -15.64 20.91
CA ASP A 705 -4.54 -17.06 20.55
C ASP A 705 -5.95 -17.64 20.72
N ASN A 706 -6.74 -17.64 19.64
CA ASN A 706 -8.05 -18.29 19.58
C ASN A 706 -8.01 -19.63 18.82
N SER A 707 -6.88 -20.33 18.80
CA SER A 707 -6.74 -21.64 18.13
C SER A 707 -7.75 -22.69 18.60
N GLN A 708 -8.21 -22.58 19.85
CA GLN A 708 -9.23 -23.46 20.46
C GLN A 708 -10.67 -22.95 20.28
N ASN A 709 -10.89 -21.86 19.53
CA ASN A 709 -12.20 -21.25 19.28
C ASN A 709 -13.00 -20.98 20.58
N THR A 710 -12.29 -20.54 21.62
CA THR A 710 -12.85 -20.22 22.94
C THR A 710 -13.64 -18.92 22.93
N ILE A 711 -13.21 -17.96 22.11
CA ILE A 711 -13.90 -16.68 21.92
C ILE A 711 -14.73 -16.79 20.64
N LYS A 712 -16.03 -16.49 20.71
CA LYS A 712 -16.98 -16.81 19.64
C LYS A 712 -17.71 -15.63 19.02
N ARG A 713 -17.87 -14.51 19.75
CA ARG A 713 -18.78 -13.43 19.32
C ARG A 713 -18.22 -12.02 19.47
N ILE A 714 -17.30 -11.75 20.38
CA ILE A 714 -16.93 -10.37 20.68
C ILE A 714 -15.83 -9.84 19.75
N ALA A 715 -15.86 -8.53 19.50
CA ALA A 715 -14.71 -7.82 18.93
C ALA A 715 -13.67 -7.54 20.02
N VAL A 716 -12.38 -7.66 19.71
CA VAL A 716 -11.30 -7.30 20.64
C VAL A 716 -10.35 -6.32 20.00
N SER A 717 -10.11 -5.23 20.72
CA SER A 717 -9.35 -4.08 20.25
C SER A 717 -8.47 -3.49 21.35
N MET A 718 -7.50 -2.66 20.97
CA MET A 718 -6.64 -1.92 21.88
C MET A 718 -6.57 -0.44 21.48
N ILE A 719 -6.56 0.44 22.47
CA ILE A 719 -6.34 1.88 22.32
C ILE A 719 -5.16 2.32 23.19
N GLN A 720 -4.60 3.47 22.85
CA GLN A 720 -3.49 4.08 23.56
C GLN A 720 -3.84 4.39 25.03
N ARG A 721 -2.83 4.31 25.91
CA ARG A 721 -2.99 4.46 27.35
C ARG A 721 -3.62 5.79 27.74
N ASP A 722 -3.14 6.88 27.17
CA ASP A 722 -3.58 8.24 27.48
C ASP A 722 -5.05 8.50 27.13
N VAL A 723 -5.47 8.04 25.94
CA VAL A 723 -6.87 8.04 25.50
C VAL A 723 -7.71 7.24 26.49
N GLY A 724 -7.31 6.00 26.77
CA GLY A 724 -8.03 5.12 27.68
C GLY A 724 -8.17 5.70 29.09
N LEU A 725 -7.11 6.26 29.65
CA LEU A 725 -7.15 6.90 30.97
C LEU A 725 -8.06 8.13 30.98
N THR A 726 -8.07 8.93 29.92
CA THR A 726 -9.00 10.07 29.79
C THR A 726 -10.46 9.61 29.82
N LEU A 727 -10.78 8.52 29.11
CA LEU A 727 -12.12 7.92 29.12
C LEU A 727 -12.49 7.39 30.51
N VAL A 728 -11.54 6.73 31.17
CA VAL A 728 -11.73 6.21 32.53
C VAL A 728 -12.03 7.34 33.52
N MET A 729 -11.23 8.41 33.50
CA MET A 729 -11.43 9.58 34.36
C MET A 729 -12.79 10.25 34.12
N PHE A 730 -13.22 10.39 32.86
CA PHE A 730 -14.52 10.97 32.53
C PHE A 730 -15.69 10.19 33.16
N VAL A 731 -15.61 8.86 33.20
CA VAL A 731 -16.63 8.01 33.86
C VAL A 731 -16.55 8.11 35.38
N TYR A 732 -15.34 8.15 35.96
CA TYR A 732 -15.16 8.36 37.40
C TYR A 732 -15.79 9.67 37.89
N GLU A 733 -15.76 10.71 37.06
CA GLU A 733 -16.39 12.01 37.32
C GLU A 733 -17.92 12.02 37.05
N GLY A 734 -18.52 10.84 36.84
CA GLY A 734 -19.98 10.68 36.66
C GLY A 734 -20.45 10.78 35.21
N GLY A 735 -19.54 10.67 34.24
CA GLY A 735 -19.87 10.65 32.81
C GLY A 735 -20.36 9.30 32.31
N ILE A 736 -21.19 9.33 31.27
CA ILE A 736 -21.59 8.14 30.50
C ILE A 736 -20.90 8.22 29.14
N LEU A 737 -20.36 7.09 28.67
CA LEU A 737 -19.65 7.00 27.41
C LEU A 737 -20.37 6.09 26.42
N ASN A 738 -20.34 6.50 25.15
CA ASN A 738 -20.86 5.75 24.02
C ASN A 738 -19.80 5.70 22.91
N PHE A 739 -19.52 4.51 22.40
CA PHE A 739 -18.80 4.32 21.16
C PHE A 739 -19.74 4.61 19.99
N THR A 740 -19.22 5.29 18.97
CA THR A 740 -19.93 5.60 17.74
C THR A 740 -19.07 5.25 16.55
N ARG A 741 -19.73 4.71 15.52
CA ARG A 741 -19.15 4.45 14.21
C ARG A 741 -19.87 5.26 13.16
N ARG A 742 -19.11 5.82 12.22
CA ARG A 742 -19.64 6.37 10.98
C ARG A 742 -18.84 5.82 9.79
N GLU A 743 -19.52 5.53 8.69
CA GLU A 743 -18.85 5.35 7.41
C GLU A 743 -18.67 6.69 6.72
N VAL A 744 -17.44 6.95 6.32
CA VAL A 744 -17.06 8.19 5.65
C VAL A 744 -16.27 7.86 4.39
N PRO A 745 -16.48 8.57 3.28
CA PRO A 745 -15.65 8.40 2.08
C PRO A 745 -14.18 8.64 2.40
N VAL A 746 -13.30 7.79 1.87
CA VAL A 746 -11.85 7.99 1.90
C VAL A 746 -11.37 8.29 0.49
N GLU A 747 -10.79 9.47 0.31
CA GLU A 747 -10.40 10.00 -0.99
C GLU A 747 -9.08 10.77 -0.83
N SER A 748 -8.56 11.28 -1.94
CA SER A 748 -7.31 12.05 -1.98
C SER A 748 -7.41 13.34 -1.17
N THR A 749 -8.63 13.81 -0.91
CA THR A 749 -8.94 14.93 -0.03
C THR A 749 -8.97 14.57 1.45
N SER A 750 -8.72 13.31 1.84
CA SER A 750 -8.70 12.90 3.25
C SER A 750 -7.28 12.83 3.82
N ILE A 751 -7.16 13.20 5.09
CA ILE A 751 -5.92 13.15 5.89
C ILE A 751 -5.95 11.92 6.79
N VAL A 752 -4.86 11.18 6.83
CA VAL A 752 -4.74 9.93 7.60
C VAL A 752 -4.64 10.19 9.11
N GLU A 753 -5.10 9.23 9.92
CA GLU A 753 -5.23 9.37 11.37
C GLU A 753 -3.94 9.63 12.13
N TYR A 754 -2.82 9.10 11.63
CA TYR A 754 -1.53 9.28 12.27
C TYR A 754 -0.90 10.63 11.93
N SER A 755 -1.36 11.35 10.89
CA SER A 755 -0.74 12.62 10.52
C SER A 755 -0.87 13.61 11.68
N SER A 756 0.28 14.04 12.21
CA SER A 756 0.32 15.09 13.23
C SER A 756 -0.29 16.39 12.71
N TRP A 757 -0.92 17.13 13.62
CA TRP A 757 -1.75 18.29 13.35
C TRP A 757 -1.47 19.42 14.35
N GLY A 758 -1.70 20.65 13.93
CA GLY A 758 -1.67 21.86 14.75
C GLY A 758 -3.08 22.46 14.94
N PRO A 759 -3.23 23.78 15.15
CA PRO A 759 -2.20 24.79 15.21
C PRO A 759 -1.15 24.49 16.29
N THR A 760 0.02 25.11 16.21
CA THR A 760 1.02 25.06 17.27
C THR A 760 0.44 25.65 18.57
N PRO A 761 1.04 25.40 19.76
CA PRO A 761 0.55 26.00 21.01
C PRO A 761 0.53 27.53 20.99
N ASP A 762 1.42 28.15 20.20
CA ASP A 762 1.47 29.60 19.98
C ASP A 762 0.60 30.09 18.81
N GLY A 763 -0.28 29.25 18.27
CA GLY A 763 -1.32 29.62 17.30
C GLY A 763 -0.91 29.59 15.83
N ARG A 764 0.36 29.36 15.50
CA ARG A 764 0.83 29.26 14.11
C ARG A 764 0.21 28.04 13.42
N LEU A 765 -0.20 28.21 12.17
CA LEU A 765 -0.80 27.13 11.38
C LEU A 765 0.28 26.14 10.94
N LYS A 766 0.08 24.87 11.32
CA LYS A 766 0.93 23.73 11.01
C LYS A 766 0.05 22.47 10.92
N PRO A 767 0.34 21.47 10.07
CA PRO A 767 1.41 21.48 9.04
C PRO A 767 1.19 22.59 8.00
N ASP A 768 2.20 22.90 7.18
CA ASP A 768 2.05 23.91 6.12
C ASP A 768 1.27 23.33 4.92
N ILE A 769 1.51 22.06 4.59
CA ILE A 769 0.90 21.36 3.45
C ILE A 769 0.67 19.87 3.73
N ILE A 770 -0.14 19.23 2.91
CA ILE A 770 -0.38 17.77 2.89
C ILE A 770 0.15 17.17 1.59
N ALA A 771 0.85 16.04 1.67
CA ALA A 771 1.19 15.23 0.50
C ALA A 771 0.77 13.76 0.73
N PRO A 772 0.63 12.94 -0.33
CA PRO A 772 0.40 11.51 -0.19
C PRO A 772 1.38 10.84 0.77
N GLY A 773 0.88 10.11 1.76
CA GLY A 773 1.73 9.41 2.74
C GLY A 773 1.26 8.00 3.09
N VAL A 774 0.20 7.51 2.43
CA VAL A 774 -0.36 6.18 2.69
C VAL A 774 -0.12 5.26 1.49
N SER A 775 0.41 4.07 1.77
CA SER A 775 0.73 2.94 0.89
C SER A 775 1.73 3.26 -0.21
N ILE A 776 2.63 4.21 0.03
CA ILE A 776 3.61 4.73 -0.94
C ILE A 776 4.60 3.62 -1.29
N THR A 777 4.80 3.33 -2.58
CA THR A 777 5.75 2.29 -3.01
C THR A 777 7.12 2.92 -3.22
N SER A 778 8.15 2.39 -2.56
CA SER A 778 9.53 2.89 -2.72
C SER A 778 10.55 1.76 -2.61
N THR A 779 11.82 2.09 -2.85
CA THR A 779 13.00 1.23 -2.78
C THR A 779 13.18 0.59 -1.40
N ASP A 780 13.50 -0.70 -1.32
CA ASP A 780 13.81 -1.39 -0.05
C ASP A 780 15.30 -1.81 0.00
N THR A 781 15.82 -2.21 1.16
CA THR A 781 17.27 -2.47 1.33
C THR A 781 17.70 -3.91 1.00
N THR A 782 18.81 -4.05 0.25
CA THR A 782 19.41 -5.36 -0.11
C THR A 782 19.94 -6.13 1.10
N THR A 783 20.17 -5.48 2.25
CA THR A 783 20.55 -6.18 3.50
C THR A 783 19.46 -7.14 3.97
N ARG A 784 18.20 -6.86 3.57
CA ARG A 784 17.04 -7.73 3.80
C ARG A 784 16.90 -8.84 2.75
N TYR A 785 17.36 -8.57 1.52
CA TYR A 785 17.30 -9.48 0.37
C TYR A 785 18.58 -9.38 -0.49
N PRO A 786 19.69 -10.07 -0.11
CA PRO A 786 21.03 -9.82 -0.67
C PRO A 786 21.22 -10.14 -2.16
N TRP A 787 20.21 -10.71 -2.81
CA TRP A 787 20.24 -11.20 -4.20
C TRP A 787 19.46 -10.32 -5.18
N ASP A 788 18.68 -9.34 -4.70
CA ASP A 788 17.90 -8.43 -5.54
C ASP A 788 18.15 -6.97 -5.15
N THR A 789 18.79 -6.24 -6.07
CA THR A 789 19.16 -4.82 -5.90
C THR A 789 18.08 -3.86 -6.38
N CYS A 790 16.92 -4.35 -6.82
CA CYS A 790 15.81 -3.54 -7.31
C CYS A 790 14.51 -3.69 -6.54
N ILE A 791 14.58 -4.27 -5.33
CA ILE A 791 13.40 -4.51 -4.50
C ILE A 791 12.65 -3.22 -4.14
N THR A 792 11.33 -3.35 -4.03
CA THR A 792 10.46 -2.26 -3.61
C THR A 792 9.47 -2.75 -2.56
N ARG A 793 8.98 -1.85 -1.71
CA ARG A 793 7.88 -2.13 -0.78
C ARG A 793 7.00 -0.91 -0.57
N GLN A 794 5.79 -1.17 -0.08
CA GLN A 794 4.91 -0.12 0.40
C GLN A 794 5.25 0.29 1.84
N TYR A 795 5.09 1.58 2.12
CA TYR A 795 5.20 2.13 3.46
C TYR A 795 4.25 3.32 3.66
N ASP A 796 3.95 3.58 4.93
CA ASP A 796 3.06 4.62 5.38
C ASP A 796 3.81 5.56 6.31
N GLY A 797 3.47 6.85 6.27
CA GLY A 797 3.97 7.83 7.22
C GLY A 797 4.07 9.23 6.63
N THR A 798 4.20 10.22 7.51
CA THR A 798 4.67 11.54 7.10
C THR A 798 6.10 11.51 6.54
N SER A 799 6.88 10.47 6.88
CA SER A 799 8.16 10.17 6.24
C SER A 799 8.05 9.78 4.77
N ALA A 800 6.87 9.36 4.30
CA ALA A 800 6.59 9.10 2.89
C ALA A 800 6.09 10.35 2.15
N SER A 801 5.35 11.22 2.83
CA SER A 801 4.82 12.46 2.24
C SER A 801 5.89 13.55 2.06
N THR A 802 6.81 13.70 3.01
CA THR A 802 7.89 14.70 2.96
C THR A 802 8.76 14.58 1.71
N PRO A 803 9.32 13.41 1.34
CA PRO A 803 10.15 13.28 0.16
C PRO A 803 9.40 13.56 -1.15
N LEU A 804 8.12 13.17 -1.26
CA LEU A 804 7.30 13.48 -2.43
C LEU A 804 7.07 14.99 -2.58
N ALA A 805 6.80 15.70 -1.48
CA ALA A 805 6.70 17.15 -1.48
C ALA A 805 8.04 17.80 -1.85
N ALA A 806 9.15 17.32 -1.29
CA ALA A 806 10.48 17.90 -1.53
C ALA A 806 10.95 17.71 -2.99
N GLY A 807 10.65 16.55 -3.59
CA GLY A 807 10.92 16.32 -5.01
C GLY A 807 10.11 17.26 -5.92
N ASN A 808 8.83 17.50 -5.61
CA ASN A 808 8.03 18.49 -6.35
C ASN A 808 8.52 19.93 -6.11
N VAL A 809 9.08 20.26 -4.94
CA VAL A 809 9.79 21.54 -4.73
C VAL A 809 11.04 21.66 -5.59
N ALA A 810 11.78 20.56 -5.80
CA ALA A 810 12.91 20.55 -6.72
C ALA A 810 12.47 20.82 -8.17
N ILE A 811 11.32 20.28 -8.58
CA ILE A 811 10.70 20.59 -9.89
C ILE A 811 10.34 22.08 -10.00
N ILE A 812 9.70 22.66 -8.97
CA ILE A 812 9.38 24.11 -8.93
C ILE A 812 10.66 24.94 -9.06
N ARG A 813 11.71 24.58 -8.32
CA ARG A 813 12.99 25.28 -8.35
C ARG A 813 13.64 25.18 -9.73
N GLN A 814 13.64 23.99 -10.34
CA GLN A 814 14.16 23.78 -11.68
C GLN A 814 13.39 24.63 -12.71
N TYR A 815 12.04 24.67 -12.63
CA TYR A 815 11.20 25.47 -13.53
C TYR A 815 11.64 26.94 -13.57
N LEU A 816 11.91 27.54 -12.40
CA LEU A 816 12.35 28.93 -12.28
C LEU A 816 13.80 29.12 -12.76
N ARG A 817 14.67 28.14 -12.53
CA ARG A 817 16.09 28.19 -12.92
C ARG A 817 16.35 27.89 -14.40
N THR A 818 15.42 27.23 -15.07
CA THR A 818 15.53 26.84 -16.49
C THR A 818 14.70 27.73 -17.41
N GLY A 819 14.11 28.80 -16.85
CA GLY A 819 13.50 29.88 -17.62
C GLY A 819 12.11 29.58 -18.13
N PHE A 820 11.35 28.67 -17.52
CA PHE A 820 9.94 28.48 -17.89
C PHE A 820 9.06 29.65 -17.44
N TYR A 821 9.43 30.36 -16.38
CA TYR A 821 8.67 31.49 -15.85
C TYR A 821 8.82 32.75 -16.73
N PRO A 822 7.71 33.49 -17.02
CA PRO A 822 6.35 33.30 -16.53
C PRO A 822 5.43 32.54 -17.50
N THR A 823 5.86 32.27 -18.73
CA THR A 823 4.94 31.82 -19.79
C THR A 823 4.71 30.32 -19.80
N GLY A 824 5.45 29.56 -19.00
CA GLY A 824 5.45 28.10 -19.03
C GLY A 824 6.18 27.50 -20.22
N ALA A 825 7.15 28.22 -20.80
CA ALA A 825 7.95 27.73 -21.92
C ALA A 825 9.36 28.35 -21.88
N PRO A 826 10.43 27.53 -21.82
CA PRO A 826 11.79 28.00 -21.58
C PRO A 826 12.41 28.76 -22.76
N THR A 827 11.84 28.62 -23.95
CA THR A 827 12.29 29.29 -25.18
C THR A 827 11.48 30.54 -25.52
N ASP A 828 10.50 30.90 -24.71
CA ASP A 828 9.70 32.10 -24.95
C ASP A 828 10.50 33.37 -24.61
N PRO A 829 10.52 34.41 -25.47
CA PRO A 829 11.24 35.65 -25.20
C PRO A 829 10.78 36.39 -23.92
N GLY A 830 9.56 36.14 -23.46
CA GLY A 830 9.02 36.69 -22.22
C GLY A 830 9.46 35.94 -20.96
N SER A 831 10.12 34.79 -21.10
CA SER A 831 10.57 33.98 -19.98
C SER A 831 12.08 34.05 -19.74
N ALA A 832 12.49 33.95 -18.48
CA ALA A 832 13.90 34.10 -18.09
C ALA A 832 14.25 33.27 -16.86
N PRO A 833 15.45 32.65 -16.80
CA PRO A 833 15.90 31.91 -15.64
C PRO A 833 16.33 32.85 -14.50
N PHE A 834 16.03 32.47 -13.26
CA PHE A 834 16.57 33.12 -12.07
C PHE A 834 16.75 32.13 -10.91
N THR A 835 17.50 32.51 -9.88
CA THR A 835 17.65 31.69 -8.67
C THR A 835 16.62 32.11 -7.62
N PRO A 836 15.58 31.30 -7.34
CA PRO A 836 14.58 31.66 -6.34
C PRO A 836 15.13 31.49 -4.93
N SER A 837 14.62 32.33 -4.02
CA SER A 837 14.78 32.16 -2.58
C SER A 837 13.93 30.98 -2.06
N GLY A 838 14.29 30.44 -0.89
CA GLY A 838 13.49 29.42 -0.20
C GLY A 838 12.13 29.94 0.26
N MET A 839 12.03 31.24 0.55
CA MET A 839 10.75 31.90 0.86
C MET A 839 9.82 31.94 -0.35
N LEU A 840 10.35 32.25 -1.54
CA LEU A 840 9.58 32.19 -2.77
C LEU A 840 9.13 30.76 -3.07
N LEU A 841 10.01 29.75 -2.89
CA LEU A 841 9.61 28.35 -3.05
C LEU A 841 8.49 27.96 -2.08
N LYS A 842 8.59 28.35 -0.80
CA LYS A 842 7.51 28.16 0.19
C LYS A 842 6.22 28.86 -0.23
N ALA A 843 6.30 30.11 -0.70
CA ALA A 843 5.13 30.86 -1.18
C ALA A 843 4.46 30.19 -2.37
N ILE A 844 5.24 29.72 -3.36
CA ILE A 844 4.71 29.06 -4.57
C ILE A 844 4.00 27.76 -4.21
N VAL A 845 4.60 26.94 -3.34
CA VAL A 845 3.99 25.68 -2.87
C VAL A 845 2.66 25.91 -2.17
N ILE A 846 2.55 27.00 -1.40
CA ILE A 846 1.31 27.39 -0.71
C ILE A 846 0.28 27.99 -1.67
N ALA A 847 0.69 28.87 -2.59
CA ALA A 847 -0.21 29.69 -3.40
C ALA A 847 -1.14 28.88 -4.31
N GLY A 848 -0.64 27.77 -4.85
CA GLY A 848 -1.45 26.87 -5.68
C GLY A 848 -1.77 25.54 -5.00
N ALA A 849 -1.62 25.45 -3.66
CA ALA A 849 -2.09 24.29 -2.92
C ALA A 849 -3.61 24.14 -3.07
N GLN A 850 -4.04 22.92 -3.36
CA GLN A 850 -5.43 22.56 -3.46
C GLN A 850 -5.98 22.32 -2.06
N SER A 851 -6.97 23.12 -1.64
CA SER A 851 -7.73 22.84 -0.42
C SER A 851 -8.36 21.45 -0.49
N LEU A 852 -8.29 20.74 0.63
CA LEU A 852 -8.88 19.43 0.84
C LEU A 852 -10.29 19.53 1.44
N GLU A 853 -10.92 20.70 1.29
CA GLU A 853 -12.27 20.98 1.75
C GLU A 853 -13.23 19.85 1.35
N GLY A 854 -14.04 19.44 2.31
CA GLY A 854 -15.05 18.42 2.14
C GLY A 854 -14.57 16.98 2.31
N GLY A 855 -13.24 16.76 2.32
CA GLY A 855 -12.62 15.52 2.78
C GLY A 855 -12.66 15.35 4.30
N TRP A 856 -12.04 14.28 4.79
CA TRP A 856 -12.01 13.96 6.23
C TRP A 856 -10.61 14.08 6.82
N ALA A 857 -10.50 14.81 7.93
CA ALA A 857 -9.35 14.73 8.82
C ALA A 857 -9.60 13.60 9.82
N PHE A 858 -9.08 12.40 9.53
CA PHE A 858 -9.33 11.24 10.39
C PHE A 858 -8.74 11.47 11.79
N ASN A 859 -7.54 12.03 11.89
CA ASN A 859 -6.89 12.40 13.17
C ASN A 859 -7.81 13.23 14.09
N GLY A 860 -8.52 14.22 13.55
CA GLY A 860 -9.50 15.04 14.26
C GLY A 860 -10.93 14.46 14.28
N GLY A 861 -11.19 13.42 13.49
CA GLY A 861 -12.54 12.86 13.28
C GLY A 861 -13.55 13.89 12.81
N VAL A 862 -13.10 14.85 11.99
CA VAL A 862 -13.90 15.98 11.48
C VAL A 862 -13.88 16.03 9.96
N ARG A 863 -14.97 16.55 9.38
CA ARG A 863 -15.01 16.92 7.97
C ARG A 863 -14.30 18.27 7.82
N MET A 864 -13.35 18.34 6.89
CA MET A 864 -12.53 19.54 6.71
C MET A 864 -13.31 20.66 6.03
N GLY A 865 -13.09 21.88 6.52
CA GLY A 865 -13.55 23.12 5.89
C GLY A 865 -12.55 23.65 4.86
N PRO A 866 -12.74 24.90 4.40
CA PRO A 866 -11.78 25.56 3.52
C PRO A 866 -10.43 25.73 4.22
N ALA A 867 -9.35 25.60 3.45
CA ALA A 867 -8.01 25.95 3.91
C ALA A 867 -7.89 27.47 4.17
N PRO A 868 -7.00 27.91 5.07
CA PRO A 868 -6.10 27.07 5.85
C PRO A 868 -6.68 26.60 7.21
N ASP A 869 -6.21 25.46 7.70
CA ASP A 869 -6.52 24.98 9.06
C ASP A 869 -5.34 24.17 9.68
N GLY A 870 -5.49 23.77 10.94
CA GLY A 870 -4.45 23.00 11.66
C GLY A 870 -4.32 21.53 11.25
N TYR A 871 -5.18 21.02 10.37
CA TYR A 871 -5.10 19.66 9.84
C TYR A 871 -4.42 19.66 8.48
N GLN A 872 -4.95 20.42 7.53
CA GLN A 872 -4.53 20.43 6.13
C GLN A 872 -3.48 21.49 5.81
N GLY A 873 -3.18 22.41 6.74
CA GLY A 873 -2.40 23.60 6.42
C GLY A 873 -3.08 24.37 5.31
N TRP A 874 -2.33 24.66 4.26
CA TRP A 874 -2.83 25.31 3.03
C TRP A 874 -3.43 24.34 2.01
N GLY A 875 -3.41 23.04 2.30
CA GLY A 875 -3.89 21.98 1.42
C GLY A 875 -2.75 21.18 0.79
N ARG A 876 -3.04 20.52 -0.35
CA ARG A 876 -2.07 19.67 -1.06
C ARG A 876 -1.41 20.42 -2.20
N PRO A 877 -0.07 20.38 -2.36
CA PRO A 877 0.59 20.99 -3.51
C PRO A 877 0.01 20.46 -4.83
N ASN A 878 -0.20 21.36 -5.77
CA ASN A 878 -0.70 21.04 -7.10
C ASN A 878 0.02 21.91 -8.14
N LEU A 879 0.99 21.33 -8.84
CA LEU A 879 1.80 22.08 -9.79
C LEU A 879 0.94 22.67 -10.92
N ALA A 880 -0.07 21.95 -11.43
CA ALA A 880 -0.91 22.41 -12.53
C ALA A 880 -1.74 23.67 -12.24
N THR A 881 -2.07 23.93 -10.96
CA THR A 881 -2.72 25.18 -10.53
C THR A 881 -1.73 26.25 -10.08
N THR A 882 -0.45 25.90 -9.99
CA THR A 882 0.62 26.75 -9.46
C THR A 882 1.52 27.33 -10.56
N LEU A 883 2.02 26.46 -11.45
CA LEU A 883 3.01 26.79 -12.47
C LEU A 883 2.33 26.78 -13.84
N PRO A 884 2.34 27.87 -14.61
CA PRO A 884 1.92 27.81 -16.00
C PRO A 884 2.79 26.83 -16.80
N LEU A 885 2.20 25.93 -17.57
CA LEU A 885 2.89 25.05 -18.50
C LEU A 885 2.09 24.95 -19.80
N ARG A 886 2.68 25.43 -20.91
CA ARG A 886 1.97 25.50 -22.20
C ARG A 886 1.52 24.11 -22.66
N GLY A 887 0.25 24.01 -23.04
CA GLY A 887 -0.35 22.77 -23.52
C GLY A 887 -0.75 21.76 -22.44
N ALA A 888 -0.37 22.00 -21.17
CA ALA A 888 -0.66 21.09 -20.06
C ALA A 888 -1.56 21.72 -18.97
N THR A 889 -1.36 23.00 -18.65
CA THR A 889 -2.20 23.70 -17.65
C THR A 889 -3.28 24.54 -18.31
N ASP A 890 -4.32 24.88 -17.53
CA ASP A 890 -5.33 25.84 -17.97
C ASP A 890 -4.65 27.16 -18.39
N PRO A 891 -4.91 27.67 -19.60
CA PRO A 891 -4.25 28.87 -20.13
C PRO A 891 -4.65 30.14 -19.37
N ARG A 892 -5.50 30.08 -18.35
CA ARG A 892 -5.82 31.17 -17.41
C ARG A 892 -4.95 31.17 -16.16
N VAL A 893 -4.24 30.08 -15.85
CA VAL A 893 -3.29 30.03 -14.74
C VAL A 893 -2.15 31.02 -15.03
N ARG A 894 -1.95 31.96 -14.12
CA ARG A 894 -0.91 32.99 -14.19
C ARG A 894 -0.19 33.02 -12.86
N LEU A 895 1.14 33.02 -12.92
CA LEU A 895 2.00 33.20 -11.77
C LEU A 895 2.67 34.57 -11.91
N GLN A 896 2.68 35.33 -10.82
CA GLN A 896 3.48 36.54 -10.67
C GLN A 896 4.27 36.38 -9.38
N VAL A 897 5.57 36.67 -9.44
CA VAL A 897 6.47 36.52 -8.28
C VAL A 897 7.16 37.82 -7.96
N ALA A 898 7.27 38.10 -6.67
CA ALA A 898 8.19 39.09 -6.11
C ALA A 898 9.05 38.36 -5.08
N ASP A 899 10.37 38.52 -5.18
CA ASP A 899 11.32 37.80 -4.33
C ASP A 899 12.33 38.77 -3.73
N ARG A 900 12.82 38.44 -2.52
CA ARG A 900 13.88 39.16 -1.80
C ARG A 900 13.54 40.59 -1.36
N GLY A 901 12.33 40.78 -0.83
CA GLY A 901 12.00 41.98 -0.06
C GLY A 901 12.75 42.03 1.28
N ALA A 902 13.03 43.23 1.80
CA ALA A 902 13.66 43.42 3.11
C ALA A 902 12.96 44.53 3.89
N PHE A 903 12.66 44.24 5.15
CA PHE A 903 12.21 45.20 6.14
C PHE A 903 13.32 45.37 7.19
N THR A 904 13.68 46.61 7.52
CA THR A 904 14.78 46.96 8.43
C THR A 904 14.29 47.57 9.75
N ALA A 905 13.02 47.92 9.85
CA ALA A 905 12.43 48.51 11.05
C ALA A 905 10.90 48.28 11.10
N SER A 906 10.34 48.25 12.31
CA SER A 906 8.88 48.15 12.52
C SER A 906 8.14 49.32 11.88
N GLY A 907 6.95 49.06 11.33
CA GLY A 907 6.09 50.06 10.69
C GLY A 907 6.45 50.37 9.24
N GLN A 908 7.45 49.71 8.66
CA GLN A 908 7.70 49.78 7.22
C GLN A 908 6.64 49.00 6.43
N TYR A 909 6.30 49.51 5.26
CA TYR A 909 5.39 48.86 4.31
C TYR A 909 6.00 48.91 2.91
N VAL A 910 5.68 47.91 2.09
CA VAL A 910 6.04 47.86 0.67
C VAL A 910 4.76 47.61 -0.12
N THR A 911 4.49 48.48 -1.10
CA THR A 911 3.32 48.34 -1.97
C THR A 911 3.76 47.82 -3.34
N LEU A 912 3.25 46.66 -3.74
CA LEU A 912 3.39 46.14 -5.09
C LEU A 912 2.18 46.59 -5.92
N SER A 913 2.41 47.51 -6.86
CA SER A 913 1.37 48.07 -7.73
C SER A 913 1.43 47.48 -9.14
N GLY A 914 0.33 47.61 -9.91
CA GLY A 914 0.30 47.25 -11.33
C GLY A 914 -0.06 45.79 -11.62
N LEU A 915 -0.48 45.01 -10.62
CA LEU A 915 -1.07 43.70 -10.83
C LEU A 915 -2.47 43.86 -11.43
N THR A 916 -2.66 43.40 -12.66
CA THR A 916 -3.97 43.39 -13.32
C THR A 916 -4.47 41.95 -13.41
N THR A 917 -5.67 41.68 -12.89
CA THR A 917 -6.32 40.38 -13.02
C THR A 917 -7.34 40.49 -14.15
N THR A 918 -7.20 39.65 -15.18
CA THR A 918 -8.06 39.70 -16.38
C THR A 918 -9.13 38.60 -16.40
N GLY A 919 -9.31 37.87 -15.29
CA GLY A 919 -10.05 36.61 -15.25
C GLY A 919 -11.21 36.59 -14.27
N THR A 920 -12.12 35.64 -14.46
CA THR A 920 -13.25 35.32 -13.56
C THR A 920 -12.89 34.27 -12.50
N GLY A 921 -11.62 33.91 -12.36
CA GLY A 921 -11.13 32.89 -11.43
C GLY A 921 -10.65 33.47 -10.10
N PRO A 922 -10.42 32.62 -9.08
CA PRO A 922 -9.90 33.08 -7.79
C PRO A 922 -8.48 33.65 -7.93
N VAL A 923 -8.17 34.64 -7.10
CA VAL A 923 -6.83 35.23 -6.98
C VAL A 923 -6.27 34.82 -5.62
N THR A 924 -5.12 34.15 -5.62
CA THR A 924 -4.40 33.83 -4.39
C THR A 924 -3.16 34.70 -4.29
N VAL A 925 -3.00 35.38 -3.15
CA VAL A 925 -1.81 36.18 -2.84
C VAL A 925 -1.18 35.60 -1.58
N VAL A 926 0.12 35.30 -1.64
CA VAL A 926 0.86 34.70 -0.52
C VAL A 926 2.03 35.59 -0.16
N LEU A 927 2.12 35.95 1.11
CA LEU A 927 3.32 36.49 1.73
C LEU A 927 4.01 35.36 2.51
N ALA A 928 5.25 35.07 2.16
CA ALA A 928 6.10 34.17 2.92
C ALA A 928 7.44 34.87 3.20
N TYR A 929 7.94 34.71 4.41
CA TYR A 929 9.22 35.22 4.85
C TYR A 929 9.85 34.21 5.79
N TYR A 930 11.18 34.18 5.79
CA TYR A 930 11.90 33.59 6.90
C TYR A 930 11.89 34.60 8.02
N ASP A 931 11.61 34.15 9.22
CA ASP A 931 11.57 34.96 10.42
C ASP A 931 12.83 34.71 11.26
N TYR A 932 13.27 35.73 12.00
CA TYR A 932 14.43 35.61 12.88
C TYR A 932 14.16 34.57 13.98
N PRO A 933 15.11 33.69 14.36
CA PRO A 933 14.88 32.66 15.38
C PRO A 933 14.39 33.25 16.71
N ALA A 934 13.39 32.61 17.31
CA ALA A 934 12.95 32.96 18.68
C ALA A 934 13.81 32.27 19.74
N GLU A 935 13.58 32.61 21.01
CA GLU A 935 14.15 31.84 22.11
C GLU A 935 13.38 30.52 22.33
N PRO A 936 14.06 29.42 22.70
CA PRO A 936 13.39 28.16 22.99
C PRO A 936 12.38 28.33 24.11
N ASN A 937 11.21 27.69 23.97
CA ASN A 937 10.06 27.79 24.85
C ASN A 937 9.43 29.19 24.96
N ALA A 938 9.68 30.07 23.99
CA ALA A 938 8.94 31.32 23.91
C ALA A 938 7.43 31.05 23.79
N LEU A 939 6.62 31.81 24.55
CA LEU A 939 5.15 31.72 24.49
C LEU A 939 4.61 32.08 23.09
N THR A 940 5.32 32.96 22.39
CA THR A 940 5.08 33.33 21.00
C THR A 940 6.39 33.20 20.26
N ALA A 941 6.46 32.31 19.26
CA ALA A 941 7.69 32.11 18.51
C ALA A 941 7.86 33.12 17.38
N LEU A 942 6.79 33.77 16.91
CA LEU A 942 6.89 34.80 15.86
C LEU A 942 7.65 36.04 16.39
N VAL A 943 8.69 36.46 15.68
CA VAL A 943 9.55 37.61 16.05
C VAL A 943 9.22 38.82 15.20
N ASN A 944 9.16 38.65 13.89
CA ASN A 944 8.67 39.67 12.96
C ASN A 944 7.26 39.29 12.53
N ASP A 945 6.33 40.21 12.75
CA ASP A 945 4.94 40.07 12.36
C ASP A 945 4.69 40.95 11.14
N LEU A 946 4.53 40.32 9.97
CA LEU A 946 4.29 41.00 8.70
C LEU A 946 2.86 40.79 8.24
N ASP A 947 2.14 41.89 8.07
CA ASP A 947 0.77 41.90 7.54
C ASP A 947 0.75 41.90 6.01
N LEU A 948 -0.23 41.20 5.44
CA LEU A 948 -0.55 41.26 4.01
C LEU A 948 -1.89 41.98 3.83
N GLU A 949 -1.86 43.09 3.10
CA GLU A 949 -3.06 43.80 2.66
C GLU A 949 -3.15 43.77 1.13
N VAL A 950 -4.33 43.44 0.61
CA VAL A 950 -4.63 43.44 -0.83
C VAL A 950 -5.74 44.44 -1.10
N PHE A 951 -5.48 45.41 -1.97
CA PHE A 951 -6.47 46.41 -2.38
C PHE A 951 -7.04 46.05 -3.76
N VAL A 952 -8.36 45.88 -3.84
CA VAL A 952 -9.10 45.68 -5.10
C VAL A 952 -10.14 46.79 -5.21
N ASP A 953 -10.00 47.65 -6.21
CA ASP A 953 -10.87 48.83 -6.41
C ASP A 953 -11.06 49.64 -5.11
N ASP A 954 -9.95 49.97 -4.45
CA ASP A 954 -9.87 50.66 -3.15
C ASP A 954 -10.45 49.92 -1.93
N VAL A 955 -10.90 48.67 -2.09
CA VAL A 955 -11.34 47.80 -0.98
C VAL A 955 -10.17 46.98 -0.47
N ALA A 956 -9.86 47.11 0.82
CA ALA A 956 -8.82 46.36 1.50
C ALA A 956 -9.30 44.97 1.95
N TYR A 957 -8.52 43.94 1.61
CA TYR A 957 -8.65 42.57 2.08
C TYR A 957 -7.40 42.23 2.90
N LEU A 958 -7.60 41.76 4.13
CA LEU A 958 -6.52 41.35 5.02
C LEU A 958 -6.23 39.86 4.81
N GLY A 959 -4.95 39.49 4.76
CA GLY A 959 -4.53 38.10 4.67
C GLY A 959 -5.03 37.28 5.87
N ASN A 960 -5.65 36.13 5.61
CA ASN A 960 -6.07 35.12 6.60
C ASN A 960 -7.00 35.60 7.74
N ASN A 961 -7.59 36.80 7.66
CA ASN A 961 -8.66 37.24 8.56
C ASN A 961 -10.03 36.81 8.01
N ALA A 962 -10.59 35.72 8.52
CA ALA A 962 -11.93 35.26 8.19
C ALA A 962 -13.08 36.17 8.70
N GLU A 963 -12.84 37.44 9.08
CA GLU A 963 -13.87 38.37 9.57
C GLU A 963 -14.42 39.35 8.51
N ASN A 964 -13.97 39.31 7.26
CA ASN A 964 -14.48 40.19 6.18
C ASN A 964 -15.35 39.48 5.14
N ALA A 965 -16.20 38.54 5.55
CA ALA A 965 -17.40 38.16 4.80
C ALA A 965 -18.62 38.61 5.61
N GLY A 966 -19.44 39.49 5.01
CA GLY A 966 -20.45 40.29 5.71
C GLY A 966 -21.37 39.53 6.68
N THR A 967 -21.58 40.14 7.84
CA THR A 967 -22.78 40.03 8.69
C THR A 967 -23.49 38.66 8.71
N GLU A 968 -22.97 37.70 9.48
CA GLU A 968 -23.77 36.85 10.39
C GLU A 968 -22.85 36.02 11.31
N ARG A 969 -23.10 36.11 12.62
CA ARG A 969 -22.27 35.49 13.67
C ARG A 969 -22.50 33.98 13.72
N HIS A 970 -21.52 33.17 13.31
CA HIS A 970 -21.49 31.74 13.66
C HIS A 970 -20.70 31.50 14.96
N PRO A 971 -21.23 30.77 15.96
CA PRO A 971 -20.72 30.88 17.33
C PRO A 971 -19.87 29.66 17.75
N HIS A 972 -18.63 29.47 17.29
CA HIS A 972 -17.76 28.45 17.91
C HIS A 972 -16.25 28.74 18.00
N PHE A 973 -15.75 29.92 17.61
CA PHE A 973 -14.38 30.31 17.92
C PHE A 973 -14.36 31.54 18.82
N ARG A 974 -14.14 31.31 20.12
CA ARG A 974 -13.77 32.39 21.05
C ARG A 974 -12.36 32.84 20.69
N ARG A 975 -12.28 34.03 20.11
CA ARG A 975 -11.19 35.02 20.17
C ARG A 975 -9.87 34.54 20.81
N ALA A 976 -8.84 34.42 19.98
CA ALA A 976 -7.54 35.00 20.30
C ALA A 976 -7.21 35.94 19.13
N ARG A 977 -6.78 37.17 19.46
CA ARG A 977 -6.29 38.17 18.50
C ARG A 977 -5.04 37.59 17.82
N TYR A 978 -4.88 37.92 16.53
CA TYR A 978 -3.77 37.57 15.65
C TYR A 978 -2.41 37.58 16.36
#